data_AF-A0A3P3QZQ8-F1
#
_entry.id   AF-A0A3P3QZQ8-F1
#
_cell.length_a   1.000
_cell.length_b   1.000
_cell.length_c   1.000
_cell.angle_alpha   90.00
_cell.angle_beta   90.00
_cell.angle_gamma   90.00
#
_symmetry.space_group_name_H-M   'P 1'
#
loop_
_entity.id
_entity.type
_entity.pdbx_description
1 polymer ?
#
loop_
_entity_poly.entity_id
_entity_poly.type
_entity_poly.pdbx_seq_one_letter_code
_entity_poly.pdbx_strand_id
1 'polypeptide(L)'
;MDTAIAIVVEKVQRYIFQMIDKNQADEKTLRNIISASNDVSSSILKEIEIEFNLNDQQAEDKNKILWISGKVVFLSKQPKEEIKIKLKRLYQKIYADSQGNIFMNYVDFSIHDDKKDNMEILRKAERLLKESAIKSQVIKDNSEVLFSFRELDSKCPNHLFENKREENVFLTNMDDLVVLDENHEMDSSDGKIAIVKADINNLGSIMKEINDDYNKYLQVSKLLSGKISIDNLSKMIIKSKKIGKYSIEKESEKAESGEILKKSILPFFVAGDDIFYAVRINALFESIKLLHNMIRDINQELKEIQGESGKIELSIAIGVVFVNNHQPVRYYSQMVEKELSVAKKNMKEQKSLNSVVGISMAGNFFYIYKEGLGHGENDGFFRFCNEVVELKEMMEEKIFTRTSLHNLLINLETEKDKDKQMLYALYYLKPNLCTGDIGNAQENKELYFKYYLLSHLVEEKRDEKNKKERYFVPEKINDILIPKLKLILLFLKEQYSDKFGKTKVKKYIISSDKGAATDQKRRIRSVMFHKPINYLLDKVCEYDSIEKLFIKKISKDKKQLYISAHFEPTIFYRAKMLMETKKSSQALRMIINYNRSFNENSQEEIENIHRIKFNEKKFEKYFSKIKDTKWIDRLILIYKYNEQRIILKTAEKNI
;
A
#
# COMPACT_ATOMS: atom_id res chain seq x y z
N MET A 1 3.57 23.24 -50.30
CA MET A 1 3.43 23.57 -48.87
C MET A 1 2.66 22.46 -48.18
N ASP A 2 3.36 21.68 -47.36
CA ASP A 2 2.72 20.71 -46.49
C ASP A 2 2.14 21.43 -45.25
N THR A 3 0.91 21.08 -44.86
CA THR A 3 0.26 21.59 -43.66
C THR A 3 0.32 20.51 -42.58
N ALA A 4 0.88 20.83 -41.42
CA ALA A 4 0.79 19.96 -40.25
C ALA A 4 -0.57 20.14 -39.58
N ILE A 5 -1.19 19.01 -39.25
CA ILE A 5 -2.44 18.94 -38.50
C ILE A 5 -2.14 18.22 -37.20
N ALA A 6 -2.53 18.83 -36.08
CA ALA A 6 -2.42 18.23 -34.76
C ALA A 6 -3.80 18.19 -34.09
N ILE A 7 -4.18 17.02 -33.58
CA ILE A 7 -5.48 16.74 -32.95
C ILE A 7 -5.22 16.16 -31.57
N VAL A 8 -5.93 16.66 -30.55
CA VAL A 8 -5.94 16.15 -29.18
C VAL A 8 -7.37 15.87 -28.75
N VAL A 9 -7.61 14.70 -28.20
CA VAL A 9 -8.90 14.29 -27.66
C VAL A 9 -8.85 14.41 -26.14
N GLU A 10 -9.50 15.44 -25.60
CA GLU A 10 -9.58 15.67 -24.16
C GLU A 10 -10.74 14.88 -23.53
N LYS A 11 -10.61 14.56 -22.24
CA LYS A 11 -11.69 14.04 -21.36
C LYS A 11 -12.21 12.63 -21.67
N VAL A 12 -11.47 11.79 -22.39
CA VAL A 12 -11.81 10.37 -22.63
C VAL A 12 -12.11 9.64 -21.31
N GLN A 13 -11.29 9.84 -20.27
CA GLN A 13 -11.51 9.27 -18.93
C GLN A 13 -12.85 9.71 -18.31
N ARG A 14 -13.21 10.99 -18.44
CA ARG A 14 -14.46 11.54 -17.87
C ARG A 14 -15.69 10.95 -18.57
N TYR A 15 -15.61 10.78 -19.89
CA TYR A 15 -16.65 10.11 -20.66
C TYR A 15 -16.82 8.64 -20.22
N ILE A 16 -15.71 7.91 -20.07
CA ILE A 16 -15.73 6.52 -19.58
C ILE A 16 -16.38 6.47 -18.20
N PHE A 17 -15.97 7.30 -17.24
CA PHE A 17 -16.56 7.29 -15.89
C PHE A 17 -18.06 7.62 -15.89
N GLN A 18 -18.51 8.57 -16.70
CA GLN A 18 -19.93 8.90 -16.80
C GLN A 18 -20.75 7.76 -17.45
N MET A 19 -20.19 7.08 -18.44
CA MET A 19 -20.83 5.90 -19.03
C MET A 19 -20.90 4.74 -18.04
N ILE A 20 -19.87 4.55 -17.20
CA ILE A 20 -19.88 3.55 -16.13
C ILE A 20 -20.94 3.88 -15.08
N ASP A 21 -20.97 5.12 -14.58
CA ASP A 21 -21.91 5.53 -13.51
C ASP A 21 -23.38 5.48 -13.95
N LYS A 22 -23.71 5.84 -15.20
CA LYS A 22 -25.10 5.82 -15.71
C LYS A 22 -25.65 4.41 -15.92
N ASN A 23 -24.77 3.43 -16.12
CA ASN A 23 -25.14 2.10 -16.59
C ASN A 23 -24.89 0.99 -15.56
N GLN A 24 -24.61 1.33 -14.30
CA GLN A 24 -24.34 0.37 -13.23
C GLN A 24 -25.46 -0.65 -12.96
N ALA A 25 -26.67 -0.41 -13.50
CA ALA A 25 -27.83 -1.29 -13.31
C ALA A 25 -27.86 -2.53 -14.23
N ASP A 26 -27.06 -2.58 -15.31
CA ASP A 26 -27.11 -3.69 -16.28
C ASP A 26 -25.72 -4.33 -16.51
N GLU A 27 -25.60 -5.62 -16.15
CA GLU A 27 -24.38 -6.45 -16.27
C GLU A 27 -23.79 -6.47 -17.70
N LYS A 28 -24.64 -6.39 -18.72
CA LYS A 28 -24.20 -6.33 -20.13
C LYS A 28 -23.48 -5.03 -20.47
N THR A 29 -23.72 -3.97 -19.71
CA THR A 29 -23.30 -2.62 -20.06
C THR A 29 -21.88 -2.32 -19.58
N LEU A 30 -21.46 -2.85 -18.42
CA LEU A 30 -20.06 -2.80 -17.97
C LEU A 30 -19.08 -3.46 -18.96
N ARG A 31 -19.46 -4.62 -19.54
CA ARG A 31 -18.68 -5.27 -20.62
C ARG A 31 -18.54 -4.37 -21.84
N ASN A 32 -19.65 -3.76 -22.28
CA ASN A 32 -19.64 -2.86 -23.42
C ASN A 32 -18.81 -1.59 -23.15
N ILE A 33 -18.73 -1.12 -21.91
CA ILE A 33 -17.98 0.08 -21.54
C ILE A 33 -16.47 -0.18 -21.45
N ILE A 34 -16.04 -1.36 -21.00
CA ILE A 34 -14.61 -1.76 -21.00
C ILE A 34 -14.11 -1.93 -22.45
N SER A 35 -14.92 -2.55 -23.32
CA SER A 35 -14.64 -2.56 -24.77
C SER A 35 -14.64 -1.15 -25.35
N ALA A 36 -15.60 -0.30 -24.95
CA ALA A 36 -15.68 1.09 -25.38
C ALA A 36 -14.44 1.94 -25.02
N SER A 37 -13.67 1.67 -23.96
CA SER A 37 -12.48 2.49 -23.66
C SER A 37 -11.40 2.39 -24.74
N ASN A 38 -11.09 1.17 -25.19
CA ASN A 38 -10.14 0.95 -26.29
C ASN A 38 -10.80 1.21 -27.65
N ASP A 39 -12.10 0.90 -27.77
CA ASP A 39 -12.83 1.04 -29.03
C ASP A 39 -13.19 2.50 -29.31
N VAL A 40 -13.41 3.37 -28.32
CA VAL A 40 -13.65 4.81 -28.53
C VAL A 40 -12.39 5.49 -29.03
N SER A 41 -11.24 5.24 -28.41
CA SER A 41 -9.99 5.84 -28.86
C SER A 41 -9.59 5.31 -30.25
N SER A 42 -9.75 4.01 -30.50
CA SER A 42 -9.45 3.43 -31.82
C SER A 42 -10.51 3.77 -32.87
N SER A 43 -11.78 3.94 -32.50
CA SER A 43 -12.86 4.43 -33.38
C SER A 43 -12.62 5.87 -33.78
N ILE A 44 -12.23 6.74 -32.84
CA ILE A 44 -11.86 8.12 -33.14
C ILE A 44 -10.62 8.15 -34.05
N LEU A 45 -9.61 7.32 -33.79
CA LEU A 45 -8.44 7.22 -34.68
C LEU A 45 -8.83 6.75 -36.09
N LYS A 46 -9.69 5.73 -36.21
CA LYS A 46 -10.22 5.27 -37.50
C LYS A 46 -11.03 6.33 -38.22
N GLU A 47 -11.85 7.11 -37.50
CA GLU A 47 -12.59 8.23 -38.07
C GLU A 47 -11.66 9.31 -38.61
N ILE A 48 -10.56 9.62 -37.91
CA ILE A 48 -9.53 10.53 -38.42
C ILE A 48 -8.88 9.94 -39.67
N GLU A 49 -8.57 8.64 -39.70
CA GLU A 49 -7.98 7.99 -40.88
C GLU A 49 -8.91 8.04 -42.11
N ILE A 50 -10.21 7.81 -41.89
CA ILE A 50 -11.23 7.85 -42.94
C ILE A 50 -11.43 9.28 -43.46
N GLU A 51 -11.62 10.26 -42.57
CA GLU A 51 -11.92 11.64 -42.98
C GLU A 51 -10.74 12.29 -43.76
N PHE A 52 -9.51 11.88 -43.44
CA PHE A 52 -8.29 12.39 -44.09
C PHE A 52 -7.67 11.45 -45.13
N ASN A 53 -8.31 10.33 -45.47
CA ASN A 53 -7.85 9.33 -46.45
C ASN A 53 -6.40 8.85 -46.20
N LEU A 54 -6.09 8.47 -44.97
CA LEU A 54 -4.74 8.05 -44.57
C LEU A 54 -4.48 6.53 -44.76
N ASN A 55 -5.35 5.85 -45.51
CA ASN A 55 -5.37 4.38 -45.73
C ASN A 55 -4.76 3.91 -47.06
N ASP A 56 -4.29 4.81 -47.93
CA ASP A 56 -3.70 4.40 -49.21
C ASP A 56 -2.35 3.72 -48.98
N GLN A 57 -2.27 2.44 -49.36
CA GLN A 57 -1.12 1.52 -49.30
C GLN A 57 0.19 2.04 -49.95
N GLN A 58 0.20 3.25 -50.50
CA GLN A 58 1.37 3.92 -51.09
C GLN A 58 1.95 5.06 -50.21
N ALA A 59 1.26 5.48 -49.16
CA ALA A 59 1.61 6.65 -48.32
C ALA A 59 1.85 6.33 -46.83
N GLU A 60 1.96 5.04 -46.48
CA GLU A 60 1.63 4.53 -45.13
C GLU A 60 2.48 5.01 -43.95
N ASP A 61 3.67 5.58 -44.12
CA ASP A 61 4.49 6.01 -42.96
C ASP A 61 5.12 7.41 -43.07
N LYS A 62 5.09 8.06 -44.24
CA LYS A 62 5.80 9.34 -44.42
C LYS A 62 5.04 10.55 -43.90
N ASN A 63 3.71 10.47 -43.80
CA ASN A 63 2.87 11.61 -43.41
C ASN A 63 2.40 11.54 -41.95
N LYS A 64 2.47 10.37 -41.29
CA LYS A 64 2.09 10.21 -39.87
C LYS A 64 3.31 10.50 -39.00
N ILE A 65 3.30 11.63 -38.28
CA ILE A 65 4.41 12.05 -37.41
C ILE A 65 4.23 11.48 -36.00
N LEU A 66 3.01 11.52 -35.47
CA LEU A 66 2.67 10.90 -34.19
C LEU A 66 1.28 10.31 -34.28
N TRP A 67 1.16 9.03 -33.94
CA TRP A 67 -0.10 8.31 -34.02
C TRP A 67 -0.32 7.50 -32.74
N ILE A 68 -0.85 8.17 -31.70
CA ILE A 68 -1.09 7.55 -30.39
C ILE A 68 -2.53 7.83 -29.92
N SER A 69 -3.02 6.98 -29.01
CA SER A 69 -4.32 7.16 -28.39
C SER A 69 -4.44 8.55 -27.74
N GLY A 70 -5.41 9.35 -28.18
CA GLY A 70 -5.69 10.70 -27.65
C GLY A 70 -4.89 11.85 -28.26
N LYS A 71 -3.83 11.60 -29.04
CA LYS A 71 -3.06 12.66 -29.73
C LYS A 71 -2.50 12.20 -31.07
N VAL A 72 -2.79 12.97 -32.11
CA VAL A 72 -2.41 12.65 -33.48
C VAL A 72 -1.75 13.86 -34.13
N VAL A 73 -0.62 13.66 -34.82
CA VAL A 73 0.06 14.68 -35.62
C VAL A 73 0.41 14.08 -36.98
N PHE A 74 -0.05 14.71 -38.06
CA PHE A 74 0.19 14.24 -39.41
C PHE A 74 0.27 15.39 -40.42
N LEU A 75 0.82 15.11 -41.59
CA LEU A 75 0.96 16.04 -42.70
C LEU A 75 -0.17 15.85 -43.71
N SER A 76 -0.75 16.95 -44.16
CA SER A 76 -1.72 16.97 -45.25
C SER A 76 -1.28 17.93 -46.35
N LYS A 77 -1.51 17.52 -47.60
CA LYS A 77 -1.29 18.33 -48.81
C LYS A 77 -2.55 19.04 -49.29
N GLN A 78 -3.66 18.88 -48.56
CA GLN A 78 -4.94 19.49 -48.91
C GLN A 78 -4.94 21.01 -48.68
N PRO A 79 -5.79 21.77 -49.39
CA PRO A 79 -5.99 23.20 -49.16
C PRO A 79 -6.44 23.50 -47.72
N LYS A 80 -6.05 24.66 -47.18
CA LYS A 80 -6.41 25.06 -45.81
C LYS A 80 -7.92 25.14 -45.58
N GLU A 81 -8.71 25.62 -46.56
CA GLU A 81 -10.17 25.65 -46.39
C GLU A 81 -10.75 24.23 -46.25
N GLU A 82 -10.25 23.28 -47.03
CA GLU A 82 -10.72 21.89 -47.00
C GLU A 82 -10.38 21.21 -45.67
N ILE A 83 -9.17 21.45 -45.15
CA ILE A 83 -8.72 20.97 -43.84
C ILE A 83 -9.65 21.48 -42.73
N LYS A 84 -9.99 22.78 -42.74
CA LYS A 84 -10.88 23.37 -41.73
C LYS A 84 -12.28 22.78 -41.76
N ILE A 85 -12.83 22.55 -42.95
CA ILE A 85 -14.15 21.93 -43.12
C ILE A 85 -14.15 20.51 -42.55
N LYS A 86 -13.13 19.71 -42.87
CA LYS A 86 -12.97 18.35 -42.34
C LYS A 86 -12.81 18.33 -40.82
N LEU A 87 -12.00 19.22 -40.26
CA LEU A 87 -11.82 19.33 -38.80
C LEU A 87 -13.11 19.74 -38.09
N LYS A 88 -13.87 20.70 -38.63
CA LYS A 88 -15.19 21.09 -38.09
C LYS A 88 -16.16 19.90 -38.13
N ARG A 89 -16.24 19.20 -39.26
CA ARG A 89 -17.14 18.04 -39.42
C ARG A 89 -16.78 16.91 -38.45
N LEU A 90 -15.49 16.59 -38.34
CA LEU A 90 -14.97 15.60 -37.40
C LEU A 90 -15.30 15.98 -35.95
N TYR A 91 -15.11 17.25 -35.57
CA TYR A 91 -15.47 17.74 -34.23
C TYR A 91 -16.95 17.51 -33.94
N GLN A 92 -17.83 17.94 -34.85
CA GLN A 92 -19.27 17.85 -34.66
C GLN A 92 -19.75 16.40 -34.55
N LYS A 93 -19.15 15.50 -35.34
CA LYS A 93 -19.46 14.07 -35.30
C LYS A 93 -19.07 13.45 -33.96
N ILE A 94 -17.80 13.57 -33.55
CA ILE A 94 -17.29 13.01 -32.29
C ILE A 94 -18.04 13.62 -31.09
N TYR A 95 -18.33 14.93 -31.12
CA TYR A 95 -19.06 15.60 -30.05
C TYR A 95 -20.51 15.10 -29.95
N ALA A 96 -21.19 14.86 -31.08
CA ALA A 96 -22.54 14.30 -31.09
C ALA A 96 -22.55 12.83 -30.63
N ASP A 97 -21.67 12.00 -31.19
CA ASP A 97 -21.61 10.55 -30.91
C ASP A 97 -21.23 10.28 -29.44
N SER A 98 -20.42 11.16 -28.84
CA SER A 98 -20.07 11.09 -27.41
C SER A 98 -21.03 11.83 -26.48
N GLN A 99 -22.16 12.34 -27.00
CA GLN A 99 -23.16 13.12 -26.24
C GLN A 99 -22.55 14.33 -25.50
N GLY A 100 -21.56 14.98 -26.11
CA GLY A 100 -20.89 16.18 -25.61
C GLY A 100 -19.85 15.96 -24.52
N ASN A 101 -19.51 14.71 -24.20
CA ASN A 101 -18.59 14.38 -23.12
C ASN A 101 -17.11 14.35 -23.55
N ILE A 102 -16.84 14.11 -24.84
CA ILE A 102 -15.50 14.19 -25.42
C ILE A 102 -15.31 15.55 -26.08
N PHE A 103 -14.18 16.19 -25.81
CA PHE A 103 -13.83 17.47 -26.44
C PHE A 103 -12.60 17.29 -27.31
N MET A 104 -12.71 17.58 -28.60
CA MET A 104 -11.58 17.54 -29.53
C MET A 104 -10.98 18.93 -29.70
N ASN A 105 -9.69 19.08 -29.43
CA ASN A 105 -8.94 20.29 -29.75
C ASN A 105 -8.07 20.03 -30.98
N TYR A 106 -7.94 21.00 -31.89
CA TYR A 106 -7.17 20.82 -33.12
C TYR A 106 -6.49 22.11 -33.56
N VAL A 107 -5.40 21.98 -34.31
CA VAL A 107 -4.69 23.10 -34.94
C VAL A 107 -4.07 22.67 -36.27
N ASP A 108 -4.12 23.57 -37.25
CA ASP A 108 -3.40 23.46 -38.52
C ASP A 108 -2.33 24.57 -38.62
N PHE A 109 -1.14 24.23 -39.12
CA PHE A 109 -0.10 25.22 -39.41
C PHE A 109 0.77 24.84 -40.62
N SER A 110 1.20 25.85 -41.36
CA SER A 110 2.07 25.66 -42.53
C SER A 110 3.51 25.34 -42.12
N ILE A 111 4.15 24.45 -42.88
CA ILE A 111 5.57 24.11 -42.76
C ILE A 111 6.31 24.74 -43.95
N HIS A 112 7.47 25.35 -43.69
CA HIS A 112 8.37 25.81 -44.75
C HIS A 112 9.22 24.64 -45.24
N ASP A 113 9.27 24.43 -46.55
CA ASP A 113 9.85 23.24 -47.19
C ASP A 113 11.35 23.01 -46.88
N ASP A 114 12.07 24.04 -46.41
CA ASP A 114 13.53 24.00 -46.22
C ASP A 114 14.00 23.33 -44.91
N LYS A 115 13.10 23.01 -43.95
CA LYS A 115 13.43 22.26 -42.72
C LYS A 115 12.27 21.39 -42.25
N LYS A 116 12.12 20.19 -42.81
CA LYS A 116 11.23 19.14 -42.28
C LYS A 116 11.86 18.46 -41.06
N ASP A 117 11.96 19.17 -39.94
CA ASP A 117 12.28 18.55 -38.66
C ASP A 117 10.98 18.11 -37.98
N ASN A 118 10.75 16.79 -37.93
CA ASN A 118 9.58 16.20 -37.27
C ASN A 118 9.50 16.58 -35.79
N MET A 119 10.65 16.79 -35.10
CA MET A 119 10.66 17.25 -33.72
C MET A 119 10.22 18.71 -33.60
N GLU A 120 10.63 19.57 -34.53
CA GLU A 120 10.19 20.97 -34.54
C GLU A 120 8.67 21.06 -34.79
N ILE A 121 8.13 20.21 -35.68
CA ILE A 121 6.69 20.08 -35.92
C ILE A 121 5.96 19.62 -34.65
N LEU A 122 6.48 18.61 -33.94
CA LEU A 122 5.90 18.14 -32.69
C LEU A 122 5.92 19.20 -31.59
N ARG A 123 7.04 19.93 -31.43
CA ARG A 123 7.17 21.02 -30.44
C ARG A 123 6.18 22.15 -30.73
N LYS A 124 6.06 22.54 -32.00
CA LYS A 124 5.12 23.58 -32.43
C LYS A 124 3.67 23.13 -32.24
N ALA A 125 3.34 21.89 -32.59
CA ALA A 125 2.03 21.30 -32.34
C ALA A 125 1.69 21.30 -30.84
N GLU A 126 2.61 20.87 -29.98
CA GLU A 126 2.39 20.87 -28.52
C GLU A 126 2.18 22.27 -27.93
N ARG A 127 2.96 23.25 -28.38
CA ARG A 127 2.82 24.62 -27.91
C ARG A 127 1.46 25.18 -28.28
N LEU A 128 1.08 25.05 -29.56
CA LEU A 128 -0.18 25.57 -30.08
C LEU A 128 -1.39 24.89 -29.43
N LEU A 129 -1.36 23.57 -29.24
CA LEU A 129 -2.46 22.84 -28.59
C LEU A 129 -2.67 23.24 -27.11
N LYS A 130 -1.65 23.79 -26.44
CA LYS A 130 -1.74 24.30 -25.06
C LYS A 130 -2.19 25.77 -24.98
N GLU A 131 -2.16 26.51 -26.08
CA GLU A 131 -2.55 27.92 -26.09
C GLU A 131 -4.08 28.07 -25.95
N SER A 132 -4.50 28.93 -25.02
CA SER A 132 -5.94 29.21 -24.78
C SER A 132 -6.64 29.80 -25.99
N ALA A 133 -5.89 30.49 -26.87
CA ALA A 133 -6.38 31.07 -28.11
C ALA A 133 -6.90 29.99 -29.08
N ILE A 134 -6.18 28.88 -29.25
CA ILE A 134 -6.59 27.76 -30.13
C ILE A 134 -7.87 27.13 -29.60
N LYS A 135 -7.95 26.86 -28.29
CA LYS A 135 -9.16 26.32 -27.67
C LYS A 135 -10.36 27.25 -27.85
N SER A 136 -10.16 28.56 -27.71
CA SER A 136 -11.19 29.57 -27.94
C SER A 136 -11.65 29.60 -29.40
N GLN A 137 -10.72 29.41 -30.34
CA GLN A 137 -11.04 29.33 -31.77
C GLN A 137 -11.89 28.09 -32.08
N VAL A 138 -11.51 26.92 -31.57
CA VAL A 138 -12.31 25.68 -31.75
C VAL A 138 -13.72 25.83 -31.16
N ILE A 139 -13.86 26.48 -30.01
CA ILE A 139 -15.18 26.79 -29.41
C ILE A 139 -15.97 27.72 -30.31
N LYS A 140 -15.34 28.76 -30.88
CA LYS A 140 -15.99 29.70 -31.80
C LYS A 140 -16.49 29.00 -33.06
N ASP A 141 -15.65 28.16 -33.66
CA ASP A 141 -15.93 27.42 -34.91
C ASP A 141 -17.08 26.41 -34.75
N ASN A 142 -17.27 25.89 -33.53
CA ASN A 142 -18.27 24.87 -33.20
C ASN A 142 -19.37 25.37 -32.24
N SER A 143 -19.49 26.69 -32.08
CA SER A 143 -20.44 27.34 -31.17
C SER A 143 -21.89 26.91 -31.40
N GLU A 144 -22.27 26.69 -32.66
CA GLU A 144 -23.58 26.21 -33.08
C GLU A 144 -23.97 24.89 -32.40
N VAL A 145 -23.02 23.96 -32.22
CA VAL A 145 -23.29 22.67 -31.59
C VAL A 145 -23.15 22.78 -30.07
N LEU A 146 -22.13 23.49 -29.59
CA LEU A 146 -21.81 23.65 -28.17
C LEU A 146 -22.89 24.38 -27.36
N PHE A 147 -23.56 25.36 -27.97
CA PHE A 147 -24.59 26.16 -27.32
C PHE A 147 -26.00 25.81 -27.80
N SER A 148 -26.15 24.72 -28.57
CA SER A 148 -27.47 24.17 -28.90
C SER A 148 -27.94 23.22 -27.81
N PHE A 149 -29.19 23.38 -27.38
CA PHE A 149 -29.85 22.39 -26.53
C PHE A 149 -30.40 21.29 -27.44
N ARG A 150 -29.84 20.09 -27.32
CA ARG A 150 -30.40 18.88 -27.94
C ARG A 150 -30.96 18.00 -26.85
N GLU A 151 -32.22 17.59 -27.00
CA GLU A 151 -32.76 16.49 -26.19
C GLU A 151 -31.98 15.22 -26.54
N LEU A 152 -31.49 14.54 -25.51
CA LEU A 152 -30.83 13.26 -25.69
C LEU A 152 -31.90 12.23 -26.03
N ASP A 153 -31.85 11.66 -27.23
CA ASP A 153 -32.65 10.48 -27.54
C ASP A 153 -32.28 9.39 -26.51
N SER A 154 -33.27 8.94 -25.74
CA SER A 154 -33.13 7.93 -24.68
C SER A 154 -32.69 6.55 -25.19
N LYS A 155 -32.55 6.40 -26.50
CA LYS A 155 -31.86 5.29 -27.14
C LYS A 155 -30.35 5.54 -27.02
N CYS A 156 -29.74 5.06 -25.93
CA CYS A 156 -28.32 4.74 -25.96
C CYS A 156 -28.06 4.02 -27.29
N PRO A 157 -27.14 4.50 -28.15
CA PRO A 157 -26.70 3.67 -29.26
C PRO A 157 -26.14 2.42 -28.61
N ASN A 158 -26.85 1.31 -28.76
CA ASN A 158 -26.30 -0.02 -28.51
C ASN A 158 -25.22 -0.24 -29.57
N HIS A 159 -24.07 0.42 -29.42
CA HIS A 159 -22.85 -0.04 -30.04
C HIS A 159 -22.53 -1.39 -29.39
N LEU A 160 -23.13 -2.44 -29.95
CA LEU A 160 -22.70 -3.81 -29.78
C LEU A 160 -21.29 -3.89 -30.36
N PHE A 161 -20.29 -3.74 -29.51
CA PHE A 161 -18.91 -3.97 -29.90
C PHE A 161 -18.75 -5.47 -30.17
N GLU A 162 -18.47 -5.84 -31.43
CA GLU A 162 -18.23 -7.23 -31.83
C GLU A 162 -16.98 -7.77 -31.12
N ASN A 163 -17.20 -8.67 -30.15
CA ASN A 163 -16.13 -9.38 -29.47
C ASN A 163 -15.52 -10.46 -30.38
N LYS A 164 -14.44 -10.11 -31.10
CA LYS A 164 -13.46 -11.09 -31.59
C LYS A 164 -12.19 -11.07 -30.73
N ARG A 165 -12.34 -11.26 -29.40
CA ARG A 165 -11.18 -11.47 -28.52
C ARG A 165 -11.24 -12.85 -27.90
N GLU A 166 -10.37 -13.72 -28.39
CA GLU A 166 -10.12 -15.07 -27.87
C GLU A 166 -9.51 -14.97 -26.45
N GLU A 167 -10.04 -15.81 -25.55
CA GLU A 167 -9.74 -15.93 -24.11
C GLU A 167 -10.33 -14.85 -23.16
N ASN A 168 -11.43 -15.20 -22.48
CA ASN A 168 -11.99 -14.46 -21.33
C ASN A 168 -11.04 -14.50 -20.11
N VAL A 169 -10.01 -13.66 -20.12
CA VAL A 169 -8.99 -13.56 -19.05
C VAL A 169 -9.50 -12.76 -17.84
N PHE A 170 -10.27 -11.70 -18.09
CA PHE A 170 -10.81 -10.82 -17.07
C PHE A 170 -12.16 -11.30 -16.54
N LEU A 171 -12.55 -10.77 -15.38
CA LEU A 171 -13.91 -10.91 -14.88
C LEU A 171 -14.88 -10.12 -15.72
N THR A 172 -16.14 -10.54 -15.65
CA THR A 172 -17.20 -9.95 -16.43
C THR A 172 -18.20 -9.16 -15.60
N ASN A 173 -18.33 -9.48 -14.32
CA ASN A 173 -19.16 -8.76 -13.36
C ASN A 173 -18.31 -8.35 -12.13
N MET A 174 -18.66 -7.23 -11.51
CA MET A 174 -18.18 -6.82 -10.19
C MET A 174 -18.59 -7.81 -9.09
N ASP A 175 -19.74 -8.46 -9.21
CA ASP A 175 -20.21 -9.42 -8.20
C ASP A 175 -19.32 -10.66 -8.15
N ASP A 176 -18.75 -11.03 -9.30
CA ASP A 176 -17.75 -12.08 -9.38
C ASP A 176 -16.46 -11.71 -8.62
N LEU A 177 -16.22 -10.45 -8.26
CA LEU A 177 -15.06 -10.05 -7.44
C LEU A 177 -15.26 -10.38 -5.96
N VAL A 178 -16.50 -10.59 -5.52
CA VAL A 178 -16.82 -10.95 -4.13
C VAL A 178 -16.49 -12.42 -3.91
N VAL A 179 -15.70 -12.71 -2.89
CA VAL A 179 -15.50 -14.09 -2.42
C VAL A 179 -16.55 -14.38 -1.36
N LEU A 180 -17.48 -15.28 -1.67
CA LEU A 180 -18.57 -15.70 -0.77
C LEU A 180 -18.01 -16.39 0.48
N ASP A 181 -18.69 -16.20 1.61
CA ASP A 181 -18.40 -16.84 2.90
C ASP A 181 -19.42 -17.97 3.14
N GLU A 182 -18.94 -19.17 3.51
CA GLU A 182 -19.78 -20.36 3.76
C GLU A 182 -20.81 -20.12 4.89
N ASN A 183 -20.59 -19.13 5.77
CA ASN A 183 -21.49 -18.82 6.89
C ASN A 183 -22.55 -17.75 6.59
N HIS A 184 -22.56 -17.17 5.39
CA HIS A 184 -23.55 -16.16 4.97
C HIS A 184 -24.13 -16.51 3.60
N GLU A 185 -24.79 -17.67 3.48
CA GLU A 185 -25.77 -17.93 2.42
C GLU A 185 -27.04 -17.11 2.66
N MET A 186 -27.03 -15.79 2.42
CA MET A 186 -28.27 -15.02 2.19
C MET A 186 -27.96 -13.78 1.35
N ASP A 187 -28.33 -13.85 0.06
CA ASP A 187 -28.87 -12.78 -0.81
C ASP A 187 -28.22 -11.38 -0.84
N SER A 188 -27.02 -11.17 -0.30
CA SER A 188 -26.33 -9.88 -0.35
C SER A 188 -25.02 -10.00 -1.13
N SER A 189 -24.98 -9.36 -2.29
CA SER A 189 -23.78 -9.14 -3.11
C SER A 189 -22.87 -8.02 -2.56
N ASP A 190 -23.11 -7.57 -1.31
CA ASP A 190 -22.40 -6.49 -0.58
C ASP A 190 -21.01 -6.87 -0.04
N GLY A 191 -20.35 -7.87 -0.64
CA GLY A 191 -19.01 -8.26 -0.23
C GLY A 191 -17.95 -7.17 -0.47
N LYS A 192 -16.79 -7.29 0.19
CA LYS A 192 -15.69 -6.36 -0.01
C LYS A 192 -14.87 -6.71 -1.25
N ILE A 193 -14.53 -5.70 -2.03
CA ILE A 193 -13.64 -5.75 -3.19
C ILE A 193 -12.43 -4.83 -2.97
N ALA A 194 -11.34 -5.09 -3.69
CA ALA A 194 -10.19 -4.19 -3.74
C ALA A 194 -10.21 -3.38 -5.03
N ILE A 195 -10.05 -2.07 -4.90
CA ILE A 195 -9.91 -1.14 -6.01
C ILE A 195 -8.46 -0.67 -6.05
N VAL A 196 -7.86 -0.74 -7.23
CA VAL A 196 -6.47 -0.36 -7.47
C VAL A 196 -6.42 0.74 -8.52
N LYS A 197 -5.71 1.83 -8.20
CA LYS A 197 -5.32 2.85 -9.16
C LYS A 197 -3.81 3.03 -9.11
N ALA A 198 -3.17 3.08 -10.26
CA ALA A 198 -1.75 3.27 -10.38
C ALA A 198 -1.42 4.35 -11.41
N ASP A 199 -0.30 5.02 -11.17
CA ASP A 199 0.19 6.14 -11.98
C ASP A 199 1.69 6.02 -12.18
N ILE A 200 2.13 6.14 -13.43
CA ILE A 200 3.52 5.97 -13.82
C ILE A 200 4.26 7.32 -13.73
N ASN A 201 5.22 7.38 -12.82
CA ASN A 201 6.07 8.54 -12.60
C ASN A 201 7.22 8.60 -13.64
N ASN A 202 7.80 9.79 -13.78
CA ASN A 202 8.96 10.10 -14.65
C ASN A 202 8.72 10.00 -16.16
N LEU A 203 7.52 9.63 -16.61
CA LEU A 203 7.20 9.53 -18.04
C LEU A 203 7.43 10.85 -18.79
N GLY A 204 6.98 11.97 -18.22
CA GLY A 204 7.21 13.29 -18.80
C GLY A 204 8.69 13.74 -18.78
N SER A 205 9.49 13.26 -17.83
CA SER A 205 10.93 13.56 -17.77
C SER A 205 11.70 12.78 -18.83
N ILE A 206 11.37 11.49 -19.00
CA ILE A 206 11.96 10.64 -20.05
C ILE A 206 11.68 11.22 -21.44
N MET A 207 10.44 11.62 -21.70
CA MET A 207 10.06 12.24 -22.98
C MET A 207 10.80 13.55 -23.25
N LYS A 208 11.14 14.33 -22.21
CA LYS A 208 11.93 15.55 -22.35
C LYS A 208 13.41 15.28 -22.63
N GLU A 209 13.98 14.23 -22.04
CA GLU A 209 15.39 13.86 -22.22
C GLU A 209 15.67 13.33 -23.63
N ILE A 210 14.72 12.58 -24.21
CA ILE A 210 14.84 12.05 -25.59
C ILE A 210 14.35 13.04 -26.66
N ASN A 211 13.99 14.27 -26.29
CA ASN A 211 13.33 15.26 -27.15
C ASN A 211 14.21 15.80 -28.30
N ASP A 212 15.47 15.41 -28.36
CA ASP A 212 16.39 15.81 -29.43
C ASP A 212 16.53 14.73 -30.52
N ASP A 213 15.98 13.53 -30.32
CA ASP A 213 16.01 12.42 -31.29
C ASP A 213 14.60 11.89 -31.58
N TYR A 214 14.09 12.19 -32.77
CA TYR A 214 12.77 11.75 -33.24
C TYR A 214 12.60 10.22 -33.25
N ASN A 215 13.64 9.49 -33.63
CA ASN A 215 13.56 8.03 -33.73
C ASN A 215 13.47 7.42 -32.33
N LYS A 216 14.26 7.91 -31.37
CA LYS A 216 14.15 7.49 -29.96
C LYS A 216 12.80 7.86 -29.38
N TYR A 217 12.32 9.08 -29.63
CA TYR A 217 10.99 9.52 -29.17
C TYR A 217 9.87 8.58 -29.69
N LEU A 218 9.89 8.25 -30.98
CA LEU A 218 8.89 7.37 -31.59
C LEU A 218 8.98 5.94 -31.04
N GLN A 219 10.19 5.40 -30.86
CA GLN A 219 10.40 4.06 -30.28
C GLN A 219 9.87 3.98 -28.85
N VAL A 220 10.18 4.96 -28.00
CA VAL A 220 9.69 5.03 -26.62
C VAL A 220 8.17 5.18 -26.58
N SER A 221 7.60 6.05 -27.42
CA SER A 221 6.14 6.23 -27.49
C SER A 221 5.42 4.96 -27.94
N LYS A 222 5.96 4.22 -28.92
CA LYS A 222 5.42 2.93 -29.38
C LYS A 222 5.52 1.88 -28.27
N LEU A 223 6.67 1.78 -27.59
CA LEU A 223 6.89 0.88 -26.46
C LEU A 223 5.84 1.09 -25.35
N LEU A 224 5.66 2.33 -24.90
CA LEU A 224 4.73 2.67 -23.82
C LEU A 224 3.29 2.37 -24.21
N SER A 225 2.88 2.76 -25.42
CA SER A 225 1.52 2.49 -25.93
C SER A 225 1.23 0.99 -26.04
N GLY A 226 2.22 0.18 -26.42
CA GLY A 226 2.09 -1.27 -26.49
C GLY A 226 2.02 -1.92 -25.10
N LYS A 227 2.91 -1.52 -24.19
CA LYS A 227 3.05 -2.16 -22.86
C LYS A 227 1.98 -1.72 -21.86
N ILE A 228 1.54 -0.47 -21.91
CA ILE A 228 0.52 0.09 -21.01
C ILE A 228 -0.83 0.02 -21.72
N SER A 229 -1.29 -1.20 -21.96
CA SER A 229 -2.55 -1.50 -22.64
C SER A 229 -3.26 -2.68 -21.98
N ILE A 230 -4.59 -2.71 -22.12
CA ILE A 230 -5.41 -3.84 -21.66
C ILE A 230 -4.94 -5.15 -22.33
N ASP A 231 -4.48 -5.09 -23.58
CA ASP A 231 -4.01 -6.25 -24.34
C ASP A 231 -2.69 -6.80 -23.81
N ASN A 232 -1.77 -5.92 -23.40
CA ASN A 232 -0.55 -6.39 -22.75
C ASN A 232 -0.85 -6.91 -21.34
N LEU A 233 -1.76 -6.26 -20.59
CA LEU A 233 -2.19 -6.75 -19.28
C LEU A 233 -2.77 -8.16 -19.37
N SER A 234 -3.65 -8.42 -20.35
CA SER A 234 -4.22 -9.76 -20.59
C SER A 234 -3.13 -10.77 -20.98
N LYS A 235 -2.22 -10.40 -21.89
CA LYS A 235 -1.07 -11.23 -22.28
C LYS A 235 -0.16 -11.54 -21.10
N MET A 236 0.08 -10.60 -20.20
CA MET A 236 0.90 -10.82 -19.01
C MET A 236 0.23 -11.79 -18.03
N ILE A 237 -1.09 -11.66 -17.82
CA ILE A 237 -1.87 -12.62 -17.03
C ILE A 237 -1.80 -14.01 -17.67
N ILE A 238 -1.96 -14.13 -18.99
CA ILE A 238 -1.82 -15.42 -19.69
C ILE A 238 -0.39 -15.95 -19.60
N LYS A 239 0.64 -15.11 -19.79
CA LYS A 239 2.06 -15.51 -19.75
C LYS A 239 2.52 -15.91 -18.36
N SER A 240 1.91 -15.38 -17.30
CA SER A 240 2.17 -15.83 -15.93
C SER A 240 1.87 -17.33 -15.73
N LYS A 241 1.11 -17.96 -16.65
CA LYS A 241 0.94 -19.42 -16.79
C LYS A 241 2.17 -20.17 -17.33
N LYS A 242 3.00 -19.53 -18.17
CA LYS A 242 4.05 -20.18 -18.99
C LYS A 242 5.47 -20.10 -18.43
N ILE A 243 5.75 -19.25 -17.44
CA ILE A 243 7.06 -19.16 -16.75
C ILE A 243 7.21 -20.35 -15.76
N GLY A 244 6.96 -21.56 -16.25
CA GLY A 244 7.30 -22.84 -15.60
C GLY A 244 8.43 -23.57 -16.34
N LYS A 245 8.82 -23.14 -17.53
CA LYS A 245 9.89 -23.79 -18.32
C LYS A 245 10.83 -22.71 -18.84
N TYR A 246 11.92 -22.43 -18.13
CA TYR A 246 13.28 -22.31 -18.66
C TYR A 246 14.23 -21.97 -17.49
N SER A 247 15.17 -22.90 -17.22
CA SER A 247 16.52 -22.77 -16.62
C SER A 247 16.69 -22.13 -15.21
N ILE A 248 17.29 -22.72 -14.16
CA ILE A 248 18.17 -23.89 -13.95
C ILE A 248 17.95 -24.42 -12.52
N GLU A 249 17.79 -25.75 -12.40
CA GLU A 249 18.09 -26.65 -11.26
C GLU A 249 17.96 -26.15 -9.81
N LYS A 250 16.80 -26.39 -9.19
CA LYS A 250 16.60 -27.37 -8.10
C LYS A 250 15.12 -27.47 -7.76
N GLU A 251 14.67 -28.70 -7.55
CA GLU A 251 13.28 -29.16 -7.66
C GLU A 251 12.33 -28.60 -6.60
N SER A 252 11.04 -28.53 -6.99
CA SER A 252 9.81 -28.20 -6.21
C SER A 252 9.31 -26.74 -6.14
N GLU A 253 9.12 -26.05 -7.28
CA GLU A 253 8.47 -24.71 -7.29
C GLU A 253 7.61 -24.42 -8.55
N LYS A 254 6.66 -25.27 -8.98
CA LYS A 254 6.01 -25.01 -10.29
C LYS A 254 4.54 -25.46 -10.42
N ALA A 255 3.62 -24.70 -9.85
CA ALA A 255 2.26 -24.43 -10.36
C ALA A 255 1.50 -23.63 -9.30
N GLU A 256 1.11 -22.36 -9.54
CA GLU A 256 -0.09 -21.74 -8.89
C GLU A 256 -0.29 -20.24 -9.23
N SER A 257 0.77 -19.45 -9.47
CA SER A 257 0.62 -17.97 -9.60
C SER A 257 -0.22 -17.50 -10.81
N GLY A 258 -0.16 -18.24 -11.93
CA GLY A 258 -0.94 -17.92 -13.14
C GLY A 258 -2.42 -18.29 -13.09
N GLU A 259 -2.85 -19.15 -12.15
CA GLU A 259 -4.26 -19.51 -11.98
C GLU A 259 -5.02 -18.50 -11.10
N ILE A 260 -4.32 -17.77 -10.23
CA ILE A 260 -4.92 -16.83 -9.28
C ILE A 260 -5.41 -15.55 -9.96
N LEU A 261 -4.72 -15.06 -11.00
CA LEU A 261 -5.05 -13.78 -11.66
C LEU A 261 -6.13 -13.91 -12.73
N LYS A 262 -6.29 -15.10 -13.32
CA LYS A 262 -7.34 -15.34 -14.32
C LYS A 262 -8.70 -15.23 -13.65
N LYS A 263 -9.62 -14.45 -14.24
CA LYS A 263 -10.94 -14.17 -13.66
C LYS A 263 -10.87 -13.65 -12.21
N SER A 264 -9.89 -12.79 -11.93
CA SER A 264 -9.77 -12.09 -10.65
C SER A 264 -9.64 -10.57 -10.77
N ILE A 265 -9.47 -10.06 -11.99
CA ILE A 265 -9.30 -8.62 -12.28
C ILE A 265 -10.42 -8.16 -13.22
N LEU A 266 -10.97 -6.99 -12.94
CA LEU A 266 -11.86 -6.24 -13.81
C LEU A 266 -11.23 -4.86 -14.13
N PRO A 267 -10.64 -4.67 -15.32
CA PRO A 267 -10.02 -3.39 -15.69
C PRO A 267 -11.09 -2.35 -16.05
N PHE A 268 -10.99 -1.15 -15.46
CA PHE A 268 -11.84 -0.02 -15.83
C PHE A 268 -11.17 0.87 -16.88
N PHE A 269 -9.86 1.10 -16.74
CA PHE A 269 -9.08 1.96 -17.65
C PHE A 269 -7.59 1.59 -17.57
N VAL A 270 -6.92 1.46 -18.72
CA VAL A 270 -5.47 1.23 -18.81
C VAL A 270 -4.96 1.95 -20.06
N ALA A 271 -4.47 3.17 -19.92
CA ALA A 271 -3.87 3.92 -21.02
C ALA A 271 -3.03 5.09 -20.52
N GLY A 272 -1.99 5.44 -21.26
CA GLY A 272 -1.09 6.54 -20.91
C GLY A 272 -0.28 6.21 -19.67
N ASP A 273 -0.33 7.07 -18.67
CA ASP A 273 0.28 6.92 -17.35
C ASP A 273 -0.67 6.33 -16.30
N ASP A 274 -1.97 6.28 -16.57
CA ASP A 274 -3.03 5.89 -15.63
C ASP A 274 -3.50 4.43 -15.82
N ILE A 275 -3.56 3.69 -14.72
CA ILE A 275 -4.07 2.31 -14.64
C ILE A 275 -5.13 2.25 -13.53
N PHE A 276 -6.32 1.74 -13.83
CA PHE A 276 -7.44 1.66 -12.88
C PHE A 276 -8.24 0.36 -13.06
N TYR A 277 -8.34 -0.45 -12.01
CA TYR A 277 -9.04 -1.73 -12.04
C TYR A 277 -9.57 -2.14 -10.66
N ALA A 278 -10.53 -3.06 -10.65
CA ALA A 278 -10.94 -3.78 -9.47
C ALA A 278 -10.35 -5.20 -9.46
N VAL A 279 -10.06 -5.74 -8.28
CA VAL A 279 -9.46 -7.06 -8.10
C VAL A 279 -10.05 -7.78 -6.88
N ARG A 280 -10.16 -9.11 -6.98
CA ARG A 280 -10.46 -9.95 -5.82
C ARG A 280 -9.39 -9.75 -4.75
N ILE A 281 -9.79 -9.66 -3.48
CA ILE A 281 -8.86 -9.36 -2.37
C ILE A 281 -7.74 -10.41 -2.26
N ASN A 282 -8.03 -11.69 -2.51
CA ASN A 282 -7.05 -12.77 -2.50
C ASN A 282 -6.02 -12.70 -3.65
N ALA A 283 -6.35 -12.02 -4.76
CA ALA A 283 -5.48 -11.86 -5.92
C ALA A 283 -4.73 -10.51 -5.93
N LEU A 284 -4.96 -9.65 -4.93
CA LEU A 284 -4.39 -8.32 -4.87
C LEU A 284 -2.86 -8.31 -4.91
N PHE A 285 -2.21 -9.16 -4.12
CA PHE A 285 -0.74 -9.20 -4.08
C PHE A 285 -0.12 -9.59 -5.42
N GLU A 286 -0.68 -10.60 -6.08
CA GLU A 286 -0.23 -11.00 -7.42
C GLU A 286 -0.49 -9.90 -8.46
N SER A 287 -1.59 -9.15 -8.31
CA SER A 287 -1.87 -8.02 -9.22
C SER A 287 -0.84 -6.89 -9.11
N ILE A 288 -0.37 -6.60 -7.88
CA ILE A 288 0.68 -5.60 -7.65
C ILE A 288 2.03 -6.10 -8.20
N LYS A 289 2.34 -7.40 -8.02
CA LYS A 289 3.53 -8.02 -8.61
C LYS A 289 3.51 -7.96 -10.15
N LEU A 290 2.33 -8.10 -10.76
CA LEU A 290 2.14 -7.96 -12.20
C LEU A 290 2.50 -6.55 -12.68
N LEU A 291 2.03 -5.50 -11.97
CA LEU A 291 2.37 -4.10 -12.29
C LEU A 291 3.87 -3.82 -12.11
N HIS A 292 4.48 -4.36 -11.05
CA HIS A 292 5.93 -4.29 -10.86
C HIS A 292 6.69 -4.91 -12.04
N ASN A 293 6.29 -6.09 -12.49
CA ASN A 293 6.93 -6.77 -13.63
C ASN A 293 6.74 -5.96 -14.91
N MET A 294 5.57 -5.35 -15.13
CA MET A 294 5.31 -4.50 -16.30
C MET A 294 6.29 -3.33 -16.36
N ILE A 295 6.51 -2.64 -15.23
CA ILE A 295 7.44 -1.51 -15.16
C ILE A 295 8.89 -1.95 -15.30
N ARG A 296 9.25 -3.10 -14.72
CA ARG A 296 10.59 -3.67 -14.87
C ARG A 296 10.88 -4.00 -16.35
N ASP A 297 9.95 -4.65 -17.04
CA ASP A 297 10.09 -5.00 -18.46
C ASP A 297 10.22 -3.73 -19.32
N ILE A 298 9.40 -2.70 -19.05
CA ILE A 298 9.51 -1.41 -19.75
C ILE A 298 10.87 -0.76 -19.49
N ASN A 299 11.34 -0.72 -18.24
CA ASN A 299 12.62 -0.13 -17.88
C ASN A 299 13.81 -0.86 -18.52
N GLN A 300 13.72 -2.18 -18.71
CA GLN A 300 14.75 -2.95 -19.40
C GLN A 300 14.83 -2.58 -20.88
N GLU A 301 13.69 -2.53 -21.57
CA GLU A 301 13.63 -2.11 -22.99
C GLU A 301 14.00 -0.63 -23.17
N LEU A 302 13.69 0.24 -22.20
CA LEU A 302 14.12 1.64 -22.22
C LEU A 302 15.64 1.80 -22.14
N LYS A 303 16.33 0.96 -21.36
CA LYS A 303 17.81 0.98 -21.27
C LYS A 303 18.45 0.65 -22.61
N GLU A 304 17.88 -0.28 -23.36
CA GLU A 304 18.34 -0.65 -24.69
C GLU A 304 18.19 0.51 -25.69
N ILE A 305 17.11 1.30 -25.57
CA ILE A 305 16.83 2.45 -26.45
C ILE A 305 17.66 3.69 -26.08
N GLN A 306 17.85 3.96 -24.78
CA GLN A 306 18.56 5.14 -24.28
C GLN A 306 20.09 5.00 -24.33
N GLY A 307 20.62 3.78 -24.24
CA GLY A 307 22.06 3.51 -24.10
C GLY A 307 22.58 3.67 -22.65
N GLU A 308 23.86 3.41 -22.41
CA GLU A 308 24.50 3.43 -21.06
C GLU A 308 24.37 4.78 -20.32
N SER A 309 23.99 5.86 -21.00
CA SER A 309 23.81 7.20 -20.43
C SER A 309 22.38 7.51 -19.93
N GLY A 310 21.39 6.63 -20.16
CA GLY A 310 20.01 6.82 -19.71
C GLY A 310 19.88 6.71 -18.19
N LYS A 311 19.76 7.85 -17.49
CA LYS A 311 19.73 7.90 -16.01
C LYS A 311 18.33 7.77 -15.41
N ILE A 312 17.27 7.98 -16.19
CA ILE A 312 15.91 8.10 -15.68
C ILE A 312 15.12 6.81 -15.93
N GLU A 313 14.82 6.10 -14.85
CA GLU A 313 13.93 4.93 -14.86
C GLU A 313 12.49 5.33 -14.50
N LEU A 314 11.52 4.62 -15.08
CA LEU A 314 10.12 4.70 -14.67
C LEU A 314 9.94 4.08 -13.29
N SER A 315 9.04 4.67 -12.52
CA SER A 315 8.53 4.10 -11.29
C SER A 315 7.01 4.23 -11.28
N ILE A 316 6.32 3.48 -10.43
CA ILE A 316 4.85 3.48 -10.38
C ILE A 316 4.37 3.69 -8.94
N ALA A 317 3.44 4.63 -8.77
CA ALA A 317 2.70 4.82 -7.54
C ALA A 317 1.38 4.05 -7.60
N ILE A 318 1.03 3.32 -6.54
CA ILE A 318 -0.17 2.49 -6.48
C ILE A 318 -0.97 2.86 -5.23
N GLY A 319 -2.24 3.23 -5.41
CA GLY A 319 -3.23 3.36 -4.35
C GLY A 319 -4.15 2.14 -4.32
N VAL A 320 -4.44 1.62 -3.13
CA VAL A 320 -5.35 0.50 -2.93
C VAL A 320 -6.37 0.83 -1.85
N VAL A 321 -7.66 0.64 -2.15
CA VAL A 321 -8.75 0.80 -1.18
C VAL A 321 -9.66 -0.41 -1.17
N PHE A 322 -10.15 -0.77 0.03
CA PHE A 322 -11.12 -1.84 0.23
C PHE A 322 -12.50 -1.23 0.47
N VAL A 323 -13.45 -1.58 -0.37
CA VAL A 323 -14.78 -0.99 -0.41
C VAL A 323 -15.82 -2.10 -0.51
N ASN A 324 -17.04 -1.82 -0.06
CA ASN A 324 -18.16 -2.70 -0.34
C ASN A 324 -18.48 -2.62 -1.84
N ASN A 325 -18.89 -3.75 -2.41
CA ASN A 325 -19.40 -3.82 -3.76
C ASN A 325 -20.68 -2.95 -3.92
N HIS A 326 -21.12 -2.75 -5.16
CA HIS A 326 -22.30 -1.94 -5.53
C HIS A 326 -22.27 -0.44 -5.18
N GLN A 327 -21.14 0.11 -4.76
CA GLN A 327 -21.00 1.57 -4.73
C GLN A 327 -20.74 2.13 -6.14
N PRO A 328 -21.05 3.42 -6.38
CA PRO A 328 -20.73 4.08 -7.65
C PRO A 328 -19.25 4.01 -8.02
N VAL A 329 -18.91 3.81 -9.30
CA VAL A 329 -17.49 3.77 -9.73
C VAL A 329 -16.80 5.11 -9.48
N ARG A 330 -17.53 6.22 -9.56
CA ARG A 330 -17.04 7.51 -9.07
C ARG A 330 -16.64 7.49 -7.59
N TYR A 331 -17.39 6.80 -6.73
CA TYR A 331 -17.01 6.65 -5.33
C TYR A 331 -15.69 5.89 -5.19
N TYR A 332 -15.53 4.77 -5.91
CA TYR A 332 -14.28 4.01 -5.94
C TYR A 332 -13.09 4.86 -6.39
N SER A 333 -13.26 5.60 -7.49
CA SER A 333 -12.24 6.50 -8.04
C SER A 333 -11.81 7.57 -7.03
N GLN A 334 -12.78 8.22 -6.36
CA GLN A 334 -12.48 9.24 -5.34
C GLN A 334 -11.76 8.67 -4.11
N MET A 335 -12.11 7.47 -3.68
CA MET A 335 -11.48 6.84 -2.52
C MET A 335 -10.06 6.40 -2.82
N VAL A 336 -9.83 5.74 -3.96
CA VAL A 336 -8.50 5.27 -4.34
C VAL A 336 -7.55 6.41 -4.69
N GLU A 337 -8.05 7.54 -5.20
CA GLU A 337 -7.24 8.73 -5.51
C GLU A 337 -6.57 9.32 -4.27
N LYS A 338 -7.22 9.23 -3.09
CA LYS A 338 -6.62 9.67 -1.83
C LYS A 338 -5.39 8.85 -1.50
N GLU A 339 -5.49 7.52 -1.59
CA GLU A 339 -4.37 6.60 -1.35
C GLU A 339 -3.25 6.81 -2.40
N LEU A 340 -3.62 6.96 -3.67
CA LEU A 340 -2.65 7.22 -4.75
C LEU A 340 -1.88 8.53 -4.53
N SER A 341 -2.57 9.60 -4.13
CA SER A 341 -1.96 10.90 -3.84
C SER A 341 -0.93 10.80 -2.71
N VAL A 342 -1.23 10.01 -1.68
CA VAL A 342 -0.30 9.78 -0.57
C VAL A 342 0.90 8.94 -1.04
N ALA A 343 0.68 7.89 -1.83
CA ALA A 343 1.78 7.10 -2.42
C ALA A 343 2.73 7.99 -3.24
N LYS A 344 2.18 8.85 -4.11
CA LYS A 344 2.97 9.82 -4.92
C LYS A 344 3.77 10.79 -4.06
N LYS A 345 3.20 11.28 -2.97
CA LYS A 345 3.89 12.20 -2.04
C LYS A 345 5.06 11.50 -1.38
N ASN A 346 4.84 10.29 -0.88
CA ASN A 346 5.86 9.55 -0.14
C ASN A 346 6.98 9.04 -1.03
N MET A 347 6.73 8.74 -2.31
CA MET A 347 7.77 8.40 -3.29
C MET A 347 8.74 9.55 -3.61
N LYS A 348 8.41 10.79 -3.24
CA LYS A 348 9.31 11.96 -3.40
C LYS A 348 10.26 12.16 -2.21
N GLU A 349 10.16 11.35 -1.17
CA GLU A 349 11.00 11.43 0.02
C GLU A 349 12.37 10.74 -0.18
N GLN A 350 13.41 11.19 0.53
CA GLN A 350 14.80 10.76 0.28
C GLN A 350 15.03 9.24 0.36
N LYS A 351 14.30 8.52 1.23
CA LYS A 351 14.43 7.05 1.38
C LYS A 351 13.79 6.27 0.21
N SER A 352 12.73 6.81 -0.39
CA SER A 352 11.91 6.13 -1.39
C SER A 352 12.30 6.45 -2.85
N LEU A 353 13.27 7.35 -3.06
CA LEU A 353 13.82 7.67 -4.40
C LEU A 353 14.37 6.44 -5.14
N ASN A 354 14.80 5.41 -4.40
CA ASN A 354 15.32 4.16 -4.95
C ASN A 354 14.24 3.09 -5.15
N SER A 355 12.97 3.41 -4.95
CA SER A 355 11.85 2.49 -5.15
C SER A 355 11.39 2.46 -6.63
N VAL A 356 11.10 1.26 -7.12
CA VAL A 356 10.45 1.04 -8.42
C VAL A 356 8.94 1.19 -8.28
N VAL A 357 8.40 0.75 -7.14
CA VAL A 357 6.97 0.80 -6.84
C VAL A 357 6.76 1.39 -5.44
N GLY A 358 5.89 2.37 -5.31
CA GLY A 358 5.38 2.87 -4.03
C GLY A 358 3.89 2.56 -3.89
N ILE A 359 3.49 2.00 -2.77
CA ILE A 359 2.13 1.48 -2.54
C ILE A 359 1.57 2.12 -1.28
N SER A 360 0.37 2.68 -1.37
CA SER A 360 -0.45 3.09 -0.23
C SER A 360 -1.69 2.23 -0.15
N MET A 361 -1.90 1.58 0.99
CA MET A 361 -3.02 0.66 1.20
C MET A 361 -3.53 0.75 2.63
N ALA A 362 -4.76 1.25 2.78
CA ALA A 362 -5.43 1.40 4.07
C ALA A 362 -4.56 2.11 5.12
N GLY A 363 -3.90 3.21 4.73
CA GLY A 363 -2.99 3.97 5.58
C GLY A 363 -1.63 3.31 5.87
N ASN A 364 -1.31 2.19 5.23
CA ASN A 364 0.03 1.58 5.28
C ASN A 364 0.82 1.92 4.01
N PHE A 365 2.13 2.10 4.15
CA PHE A 365 3.04 2.37 3.05
C PHE A 365 3.96 1.19 2.80
N PHE A 366 4.09 0.81 1.54
CA PHE A 366 4.99 -0.24 1.11
C PHE A 366 5.79 0.17 -0.12
N TYR A 367 7.00 -0.37 -0.24
CA TYR A 367 7.86 -0.15 -1.39
C TYR A 367 8.37 -1.46 -1.99
N ILE A 368 8.58 -1.45 -3.30
CA ILE A 368 9.41 -2.43 -4.00
C ILE A 368 10.66 -1.70 -4.46
N TYR A 369 11.79 -2.02 -3.86
CA TYR A 369 13.07 -1.39 -4.14
C TYR A 369 13.83 -2.07 -5.28
N LYS A 370 14.76 -1.33 -5.91
CA LYS A 370 15.68 -1.87 -6.92
C LYS A 370 16.62 -2.91 -6.30
N GLU A 371 17.02 -3.91 -7.07
CA GLU A 371 17.95 -4.95 -6.63
C GLU A 371 19.25 -4.32 -6.07
N GLY A 372 19.69 -4.78 -4.90
CA GLY A 372 20.89 -4.27 -4.21
C GLY A 372 20.68 -3.05 -3.31
N LEU A 373 19.53 -2.37 -3.36
CA LEU A 373 19.21 -1.21 -2.52
C LEU A 373 17.95 -1.52 -1.69
N GLY A 374 18.07 -1.67 -0.36
CA GLY A 374 16.89 -1.75 0.52
C GLY A 374 16.34 -3.15 0.83
N HIS A 375 17.17 -4.20 0.78
CA HIS A 375 16.81 -5.47 1.42
C HIS A 375 16.80 -5.33 2.96
N GLY A 376 15.66 -4.97 3.55
CA GLY A 376 15.45 -5.16 5.00
C GLY A 376 14.64 -4.13 5.77
N GLU A 377 14.06 -3.11 5.13
CA GLU A 377 13.20 -2.15 5.84
C GLU A 377 11.81 -2.75 6.16
N ASN A 378 11.12 -2.20 7.16
CA ASN A 378 9.81 -2.69 7.64
C ASN A 378 8.64 -2.36 6.67
N ASP A 379 8.95 -1.66 5.58
CA ASP A 379 8.04 -1.18 4.54
C ASP A 379 8.16 -1.97 3.23
N GLY A 380 8.98 -3.03 3.17
CA GLY A 380 9.10 -3.84 1.96
C GLY A 380 7.81 -4.60 1.64
N PHE A 381 7.26 -4.42 0.43
CA PHE A 381 6.01 -5.08 0.01
C PHE A 381 6.12 -6.62 0.01
N PHE A 382 7.17 -7.17 -0.62
CA PHE A 382 7.40 -8.62 -0.65
C PHE A 382 7.57 -9.22 0.74
N ARG A 383 8.21 -8.48 1.66
CA ARG A 383 8.32 -8.87 3.05
C ARG A 383 6.94 -8.92 3.71
N PHE A 384 6.11 -7.90 3.52
CA PHE A 384 4.75 -7.89 4.06
C PHE A 384 3.91 -9.07 3.54
N CYS A 385 4.00 -9.41 2.24
CA CYS A 385 3.33 -10.58 1.69
C CYS A 385 3.71 -11.86 2.45
N ASN A 386 5.01 -12.06 2.72
CA ASN A 386 5.49 -13.22 3.47
C ASN A 386 5.08 -13.17 4.96
N GLU A 387 5.11 -11.99 5.58
CA GLU A 387 4.62 -11.79 6.96
C GLU A 387 3.14 -12.20 7.09
N VAL A 388 2.28 -11.88 6.12
CA VAL A 388 0.86 -12.30 6.12
C VAL A 388 0.72 -13.82 6.06
N VAL A 389 1.54 -14.50 5.25
CA VAL A 389 1.54 -15.97 5.18
C VAL A 389 1.98 -16.58 6.50
N GLU A 390 3.08 -16.09 7.09
CA GLU A 390 3.55 -16.56 8.40
C GLU A 390 2.52 -16.33 9.51
N LEU A 391 1.85 -15.17 9.53
CA LEU A 391 0.78 -14.88 10.49
C LEU A 391 -0.41 -15.83 10.31
N LYS A 392 -0.72 -16.22 9.08
CA LYS A 392 -1.77 -17.19 8.80
C LYS A 392 -1.41 -18.58 9.33
N GLU A 393 -0.20 -19.05 9.04
CA GLU A 393 0.32 -20.32 9.59
C GLU A 393 0.22 -20.31 11.12
N MET A 394 0.61 -19.20 11.77
CA MET A 394 0.54 -19.09 13.22
C MET A 394 -0.91 -19.11 13.77
N MET A 395 -1.86 -18.57 13.00
CA MET A 395 -3.28 -18.60 13.35
C MET A 395 -3.87 -20.00 13.20
N GLU A 396 -3.51 -20.74 12.14
CA GLU A 396 -3.89 -22.14 11.93
C GLU A 396 -3.32 -23.05 13.04
N GLU A 397 -2.10 -22.77 13.51
CA GLU A 397 -1.47 -23.43 14.66
C GLU A 397 -2.05 -23.01 16.02
N LYS A 398 -3.07 -22.14 16.05
CA LYS A 398 -3.76 -21.64 17.26
C LYS A 398 -2.86 -20.88 18.25
N ILE A 399 -1.78 -20.25 17.78
CA ILE A 399 -0.89 -19.43 18.63
C ILE A 399 -1.60 -18.16 19.10
N PHE A 400 -2.45 -17.59 18.26
CA PHE A 400 -3.34 -16.49 18.59
C PHE A 400 -4.68 -16.69 17.89
N THR A 401 -5.70 -15.96 18.33
CA THR A 401 -7.02 -15.98 17.71
C THR A 401 -7.33 -14.66 17.04
N ARG A 402 -8.16 -14.69 16.00
CA ARG A 402 -8.67 -13.47 15.36
C ARG A 402 -9.39 -12.56 16.36
N THR A 403 -10.16 -13.15 17.27
CA THR A 403 -10.86 -12.45 18.35
C THR A 403 -9.91 -11.68 19.26
N SER A 404 -8.76 -12.28 19.60
CA SER A 404 -7.80 -11.62 20.47
C SER A 404 -7.19 -10.38 19.78
N LEU A 405 -6.81 -10.50 18.51
CA LEU A 405 -6.36 -9.36 17.70
C LEU A 405 -7.44 -8.27 17.52
N HIS A 406 -8.70 -8.67 17.36
CA HIS A 406 -9.80 -7.72 17.27
C HIS A 406 -10.01 -6.95 18.58
N ASN A 407 -9.92 -7.63 19.73
CA ASN A 407 -9.98 -7.00 21.04
C ASN A 407 -8.82 -6.02 21.24
N LEU A 408 -7.61 -6.37 20.79
CA LEU A 408 -6.48 -5.43 20.80
C LEU A 408 -6.82 -4.18 19.96
N LEU A 409 -7.30 -4.36 18.74
CA LEU A 409 -7.64 -3.25 17.85
C LEU A 409 -8.71 -2.33 18.47
N ILE A 410 -9.81 -2.88 18.97
CA ILE A 410 -10.89 -2.10 19.60
C ILE A 410 -10.37 -1.27 20.77
N ASN A 411 -9.55 -1.87 21.65
CA ASN A 411 -8.99 -1.18 22.80
C ASN A 411 -8.07 -0.03 22.39
N LEU A 412 -7.28 -0.21 21.34
CA LEU A 412 -6.39 0.85 20.83
C LEU A 412 -7.17 1.98 20.14
N GLU A 413 -8.23 1.67 19.39
CA GLU A 413 -9.04 2.69 18.70
C GLU A 413 -9.95 3.48 19.64
N THR A 414 -10.47 2.83 20.70
CA THR A 414 -11.42 3.47 21.63
C THR A 414 -10.70 4.41 22.61
N GLU A 415 -9.48 4.07 23.02
CA GLU A 415 -8.71 4.88 23.96
C GLU A 415 -8.11 6.11 23.26
N LYS A 416 -8.33 7.30 23.81
CA LYS A 416 -7.82 8.57 23.26
C LYS A 416 -6.51 9.02 23.93
N ASP A 417 -6.25 8.58 25.15
CA ASP A 417 -5.03 8.88 25.89
C ASP A 417 -3.89 7.99 25.39
N LYS A 418 -2.89 8.59 24.73
CA LYS A 418 -1.73 7.89 24.15
C LYS A 418 -0.95 7.06 25.16
N ASP A 419 -0.84 7.52 26.41
CA ASP A 419 -0.13 6.77 27.44
C ASP A 419 -0.92 5.51 27.81
N LYS A 420 -2.24 5.62 27.91
CA LYS A 420 -3.11 4.45 28.15
C LYS A 420 -3.14 3.51 26.96
N GLN A 421 -3.16 4.01 25.72
CA GLN A 421 -3.02 3.19 24.51
C GLN A 421 -1.74 2.34 24.57
N MET A 422 -0.61 2.94 24.98
CA MET A 422 0.64 2.20 25.16
C MET A 422 0.55 1.16 26.30
N LEU A 423 -0.10 1.49 27.42
CA LEU A 423 -0.33 0.51 28.49
C LEU A 423 -1.18 -0.68 28.01
N TYR A 424 -2.22 -0.46 27.21
CA TYR A 424 -3.00 -1.53 26.59
C TYR A 424 -2.16 -2.39 25.66
N ALA A 425 -1.34 -1.77 24.80
CA ALA A 425 -0.42 -2.48 23.92
C ALA A 425 0.55 -3.37 24.71
N LEU A 426 1.18 -2.83 25.76
CA LEU A 426 2.10 -3.58 26.62
C LEU A 426 1.39 -4.69 27.42
N TYR A 427 0.16 -4.45 27.88
CA TYR A 427 -0.61 -5.46 28.62
C TYR A 427 -0.96 -6.67 27.77
N TYR A 428 -1.35 -6.41 26.53
CA TYR A 428 -1.74 -7.42 25.57
C TYR A 428 -0.53 -8.17 24.98
N LEU A 429 0.54 -7.43 24.67
CA LEU A 429 1.75 -7.96 24.04
C LEU A 429 2.84 -8.37 25.05
N LYS A 430 2.48 -8.59 26.31
CA LYS A 430 3.43 -9.06 27.33
C LYS A 430 3.96 -10.47 27.00
N PRO A 431 5.26 -10.74 27.23
CA PRO A 431 5.83 -12.06 27.03
C PRO A 431 5.20 -13.07 28.00
N ASN A 432 5.15 -14.33 27.56
CA ASN A 432 4.70 -15.47 28.36
C ASN A 432 5.63 -16.65 28.06
N LEU A 433 6.82 -16.65 28.67
CA LEU A 433 7.79 -17.73 28.54
C LEU A 433 7.41 -18.88 29.48
N CYS A 434 7.08 -20.05 28.92
CA CYS A 434 6.88 -21.29 29.66
C CYS A 434 8.19 -22.06 29.88
N THR A 435 9.08 -22.06 28.87
CA THR A 435 10.42 -22.65 28.90
C THR A 435 11.45 -21.57 28.54
N GLY A 436 12.54 -21.48 29.30
CA GLY A 436 13.31 -20.24 29.39
C GLY A 436 14.39 -19.99 28.32
N ASP A 437 14.38 -20.69 27.18
CA ASP A 437 15.22 -20.34 26.02
C ASP A 437 14.41 -19.70 24.88
N ILE A 438 14.69 -18.43 24.59
CA ILE A 438 14.15 -17.70 23.41
C ILE A 438 14.48 -18.44 22.10
N GLY A 439 15.55 -19.25 22.12
CA GLY A 439 16.01 -20.05 21.00
C GLY A 439 15.10 -21.16 20.54
N ASN A 440 14.21 -21.67 21.39
CA ASN A 440 13.22 -22.64 20.95
C ASN A 440 12.07 -21.93 20.23
N ALA A 441 12.29 -21.61 18.96
CA ALA A 441 11.31 -20.91 18.14
C ALA A 441 10.00 -21.68 17.97
N GLN A 442 10.01 -23.02 18.10
CA GLN A 442 8.82 -23.85 17.99
C GLN A 442 7.93 -23.73 19.24
N GLU A 443 8.52 -23.70 20.44
CA GLU A 443 7.77 -23.53 21.69
C GLU A 443 7.40 -22.07 21.95
N ASN A 444 8.21 -21.12 21.49
CA ASN A 444 8.03 -19.70 21.77
C ASN A 444 7.37 -18.91 20.64
N LYS A 445 6.63 -19.53 19.71
CA LYS A 445 6.01 -18.82 18.57
C LYS A 445 5.14 -17.62 18.99
N GLU A 446 4.43 -17.72 20.12
CA GLU A 446 3.65 -16.61 20.69
C GLU A 446 4.53 -15.39 21.02
N LEU A 447 5.74 -15.62 21.54
CA LEU A 447 6.71 -14.56 21.83
C LEU A 447 7.16 -13.85 20.56
N TYR A 448 7.43 -14.60 19.48
CA TYR A 448 7.85 -14.04 18.19
C TYR A 448 6.72 -13.21 17.57
N PHE A 449 5.47 -13.69 17.66
CA PHE A 449 4.29 -12.94 17.23
C PHE A 449 4.11 -11.63 18.01
N LYS A 450 4.19 -11.66 19.34
CA LYS A 450 4.07 -10.43 20.16
C LYS A 450 5.23 -9.47 19.92
N TYR A 451 6.45 -10.01 19.74
CA TYR A 451 7.61 -9.23 19.35
C TYR A 451 7.41 -8.54 18.00
N TYR A 452 6.86 -9.23 17.00
CA TYR A 452 6.56 -8.66 15.69
C TYR A 452 5.72 -7.39 15.84
N LEU A 453 4.60 -7.47 16.56
CA LEU A 453 3.72 -6.31 16.80
C LEU A 453 4.40 -5.19 17.61
N LEU A 454 5.10 -5.50 18.70
CA LEU A 454 5.79 -4.49 19.52
C LEU A 454 6.96 -3.82 18.79
N SER A 455 7.63 -4.53 17.89
CA SER A 455 8.79 -4.01 17.17
C SER A 455 8.47 -2.79 16.31
N HIS A 456 7.21 -2.68 15.84
CA HIS A 456 6.73 -1.53 15.07
C HIS A 456 6.67 -0.23 15.88
N LEU A 457 6.60 -0.32 17.21
CA LEU A 457 6.49 0.84 18.10
C LEU A 457 7.84 1.43 18.54
N VAL A 458 8.96 0.82 18.16
CA VAL A 458 10.30 1.27 18.56
C VAL A 458 10.74 2.47 17.71
N GLU A 459 11.39 3.47 18.32
CA GLU A 459 12.07 4.59 17.63
C GLU A 459 12.91 4.10 16.45
N GLU A 460 13.09 4.87 15.37
CA GLU A 460 13.97 4.44 14.25
C GLU A 460 15.44 4.25 14.68
N LYS A 461 16.22 3.54 13.87
CA LYS A 461 17.67 3.47 14.07
C LYS A 461 18.24 4.87 13.89
N ARG A 462 19.01 5.36 14.88
CA ARG A 462 19.75 6.62 14.81
C ARG A 462 21.17 6.35 14.31
N ASP A 463 21.82 7.35 13.72
CA ASP A 463 23.22 7.30 13.32
C ASP A 463 24.12 6.88 14.49
N GLU A 464 25.20 6.14 14.20
CA GLU A 464 26.10 5.51 15.17
C GLU A 464 26.69 6.46 16.23
N LYS A 465 26.65 7.77 15.98
CA LYS A 465 27.11 8.82 16.90
C LYS A 465 26.21 8.97 18.14
N ASN A 466 24.94 8.55 18.09
CA ASN A 466 23.99 8.69 19.20
C ASN A 466 23.71 7.33 19.89
N LYS A 467 24.62 6.92 20.80
CA LYS A 467 24.54 5.65 21.58
C LYS A 467 23.42 5.59 22.64
N LYS A 468 22.45 6.51 22.63
CA LYS A 468 21.35 6.52 23.61
C LYS A 468 20.38 5.35 23.33
N GLU A 469 19.79 4.81 24.39
CA GLU A 469 18.79 3.74 24.27
C GLU A 469 17.59 4.18 23.43
N ARG A 470 17.12 3.29 22.55
CA ARG A 470 15.88 3.49 21.76
C ARG A 470 14.66 3.13 22.60
N TYR A 471 13.65 3.98 22.62
CA TYR A 471 12.42 3.76 23.38
C TYR A 471 11.22 3.46 22.47
N PHE A 472 10.07 3.16 23.09
CA PHE A 472 8.79 3.08 22.39
C PHE A 472 8.23 4.49 22.12
N VAL A 473 7.51 4.64 21.02
CA VAL A 473 6.88 5.89 20.58
C VAL A 473 5.37 5.68 20.52
N PRO A 474 4.58 6.24 21.44
CA PRO A 474 3.12 6.09 21.46
C PRO A 474 2.42 6.56 20.19
N GLU A 475 2.94 7.59 19.52
CA GLU A 475 2.41 8.11 18.25
C GLU A 475 2.31 7.01 17.18
N LYS A 476 3.28 6.08 17.16
CA LYS A 476 3.30 4.97 16.20
C LYS A 476 2.14 3.99 16.38
N ILE A 477 1.39 4.05 17.48
CA ILE A 477 0.19 3.23 17.65
C ILE A 477 -0.87 3.62 16.61
N ASN A 478 -1.16 4.92 16.50
CA ASN A 478 -2.17 5.43 15.59
C ASN A 478 -1.66 5.44 14.14
N ASP A 479 -0.38 5.79 13.95
CA ASP A 479 0.18 5.98 12.60
C ASP A 479 0.63 4.67 11.94
N ILE A 480 0.94 3.62 12.72
CA ILE A 480 1.52 2.36 12.21
C ILE A 480 0.75 1.15 12.70
N LEU A 481 0.62 0.94 14.01
CA LEU A 481 0.09 -0.31 14.55
C LEU A 481 -1.39 -0.54 14.22
N ILE A 482 -2.25 0.47 14.41
CA ILE A 482 -3.69 0.37 14.08
C ILE A 482 -3.89 0.10 12.57
N PRO A 483 -3.31 0.89 11.65
CA PRO A 483 -3.39 0.60 10.21
C PRO A 483 -2.90 -0.81 9.86
N LYS A 484 -1.78 -1.26 10.45
CA LYS A 484 -1.22 -2.58 10.20
C LYS A 484 -2.13 -3.69 10.71
N LEU A 485 -2.69 -3.55 11.90
CA LEU A 485 -3.64 -4.51 12.49
C LEU A 485 -4.91 -4.66 11.65
N LYS A 486 -5.48 -3.56 11.15
CA LYS A 486 -6.64 -3.60 10.25
C LYS A 486 -6.36 -4.40 9.00
N LEU A 487 -5.19 -4.18 8.41
CA LEU A 487 -4.76 -4.86 7.20
C LEU A 487 -4.50 -6.36 7.43
N ILE A 488 -3.80 -6.70 8.51
CA ILE A 488 -3.58 -8.09 8.94
C ILE A 488 -4.92 -8.79 9.17
N LEU A 489 -5.83 -8.17 9.93
CA LEU A 489 -7.16 -8.73 10.18
C LEU A 489 -7.99 -8.91 8.90
N LEU A 490 -7.80 -8.07 7.88
CA LEU A 490 -8.47 -8.27 6.60
C LEU A 490 -7.95 -9.54 5.92
N PHE A 491 -6.64 -9.67 5.75
CA PHE A 491 -6.03 -10.80 5.02
C PHE A 491 -6.05 -12.13 5.78
N LEU A 492 -6.19 -12.11 7.10
CA LEU A 492 -6.40 -13.31 7.93
C LEU A 492 -7.85 -13.84 7.89
N LYS A 493 -8.74 -13.31 7.05
CA LYS A 493 -10.07 -13.93 6.86
C LYS A 493 -9.94 -15.18 5.99
N GLU A 494 -10.60 -16.26 6.39
CA GLU A 494 -10.54 -17.56 5.71
C GLU A 494 -10.84 -17.44 4.20
N GLN A 495 -11.93 -16.75 3.85
CA GLN A 495 -12.34 -16.49 2.45
C GLN A 495 -11.27 -15.82 1.56
N TYR A 496 -10.27 -15.14 2.12
CA TYR A 496 -9.20 -14.50 1.35
C TYR A 496 -7.90 -15.29 1.34
N SER A 497 -7.91 -16.48 1.96
CA SER A 497 -6.69 -17.11 2.45
C SER A 497 -6.36 -18.45 1.80
N ASP A 498 -7.28 -19.04 1.04
CA ASP A 498 -7.21 -20.43 0.57
C ASP A 498 -6.07 -20.74 -0.41
N LYS A 499 -5.32 -19.74 -0.89
CA LYS A 499 -4.31 -19.94 -1.94
C LYS A 499 -2.95 -19.31 -1.65
N PHE A 500 -2.68 -18.92 -0.40
CA PHE A 500 -1.31 -18.62 0.01
C PHE A 500 -0.54 -19.95 0.12
N GLY A 501 0.10 -20.36 -0.97
CA GLY A 501 0.76 -21.66 -1.09
C GLY A 501 1.69 -21.97 0.10
N LYS A 502 1.68 -23.24 0.55
CA LYS A 502 2.55 -23.79 1.61
C LYS A 502 4.00 -23.96 1.15
N THR A 503 4.54 -22.99 0.43
CA THR A 503 5.91 -23.05 -0.08
C THR A 503 6.89 -22.80 1.07
N LYS A 504 8.18 -23.14 0.90
CA LYS A 504 9.26 -22.72 1.81
C LYS A 504 9.41 -21.19 1.77
N VAL A 505 8.48 -20.47 2.39
CA VAL A 505 8.49 -19.02 2.47
C VAL A 505 9.67 -18.60 3.35
N LYS A 506 10.43 -17.60 2.90
CA LYS A 506 11.46 -16.97 3.73
C LYS A 506 10.77 -16.41 4.98
N LYS A 507 11.13 -16.97 6.14
CA LYS A 507 10.52 -16.57 7.41
C LYS A 507 11.18 -15.28 7.94
N TYR A 508 10.38 -14.23 8.08
CA TYR A 508 10.76 -12.92 8.59
C TYR A 508 10.33 -12.71 10.03
N ILE A 509 9.24 -13.35 10.48
CA ILE A 509 8.80 -13.31 11.87
C ILE A 509 9.66 -14.25 12.70
N ILE A 510 9.96 -15.45 12.19
CA ILE A 510 10.86 -16.42 12.83
C ILE A 510 12.03 -16.72 11.89
N SER A 511 13.20 -16.10 12.10
CA SER A 511 14.35 -16.29 11.23
C SER A 511 14.83 -17.75 11.22
N SER A 512 14.99 -18.32 10.03
CA SER A 512 15.54 -19.67 9.82
C SER A 512 17.06 -19.70 9.65
N ASP A 513 17.71 -18.57 9.36
CA ASP A 513 19.17 -18.46 9.26
C ASP A 513 19.81 -18.35 10.65
N LYS A 514 20.86 -19.15 10.92
CA LYS A 514 21.60 -19.18 12.20
C LYS A 514 22.18 -17.81 12.56
N GLY A 515 22.77 -17.08 11.61
CA GLY A 515 23.34 -15.75 11.84
C GLY A 515 22.26 -14.75 12.23
N ALA A 516 21.21 -14.66 11.41
CA ALA A 516 20.06 -13.80 11.66
C ALA A 516 19.25 -14.19 12.91
N ALA A 517 19.20 -15.47 13.27
CA ALA A 517 18.52 -15.96 14.48
C ALA A 517 19.20 -15.44 15.75
N THR A 518 20.54 -15.40 15.81
CA THR A 518 21.24 -14.85 16.99
C THR A 518 20.98 -13.36 17.19
N ASP A 519 21.01 -12.57 16.11
CA ASP A 519 20.64 -11.14 16.19
C ASP A 519 19.16 -10.95 16.51
N GLN A 520 18.27 -11.81 15.98
CA GLN A 520 16.85 -11.77 16.31
C GLN A 520 16.61 -12.07 17.80
N LYS A 521 17.27 -13.07 18.39
CA LYS A 521 17.21 -13.33 19.84
C LYS A 521 17.63 -12.10 20.64
N ARG A 522 18.72 -11.43 20.24
CA ARG A 522 19.19 -10.18 20.87
C ARG A 522 18.13 -9.08 20.79
N ARG A 523 17.49 -8.91 19.64
CA ARG A 523 16.43 -7.91 19.42
C ARG A 523 15.17 -8.24 20.24
N ILE A 524 14.72 -9.48 20.25
CA ILE A 524 13.60 -9.96 21.08
C ILE A 524 13.87 -9.66 22.55
N ARG A 525 15.07 -10.02 23.03
CA ARG A 525 15.48 -9.74 24.41
C ARG A 525 15.38 -8.24 24.73
N SER A 526 15.82 -7.38 23.81
CA SER A 526 15.72 -5.93 23.98
C SER A 526 14.27 -5.45 24.00
N VAL A 527 13.49 -5.77 22.98
CA VAL A 527 12.14 -5.22 22.76
C VAL A 527 11.09 -5.80 23.71
N MET A 528 11.19 -7.09 24.05
CA MET A 528 10.17 -7.75 24.87
C MET A 528 10.43 -7.66 26.37
N PHE A 529 11.69 -7.49 26.81
CA PHE A 529 12.02 -7.58 28.24
C PHE A 529 12.66 -6.32 28.82
N HIS A 530 13.52 -5.62 28.07
CA HIS A 530 14.21 -4.44 28.60
C HIS A 530 13.48 -3.14 28.28
N LYS A 531 13.10 -2.93 27.02
CA LYS A 531 12.43 -1.69 26.57
C LYS A 531 11.11 -1.40 27.29
N PRO A 532 10.23 -2.37 27.59
CA PRO A 532 8.98 -2.09 28.31
C PRO A 532 9.24 -1.53 29.70
N ILE A 533 10.16 -2.15 30.44
CA ILE A 533 10.54 -1.71 31.79
C ILE A 533 11.20 -0.32 31.73
N ASN A 534 12.15 -0.14 30.80
CA ASN A 534 12.85 1.14 30.64
C ASN A 534 11.93 2.27 30.18
N TYR A 535 10.98 1.98 29.30
CA TYR A 535 9.97 2.96 28.89
C TYR A 535 9.10 3.39 30.08
N LEU A 536 8.60 2.43 30.87
CA LEU A 536 7.78 2.74 32.03
C LEU A 536 8.57 3.50 33.11
N LEU A 537 9.83 3.14 33.38
CA LEU A 537 10.64 3.75 34.45
C LEU A 537 11.34 5.06 34.08
N ASP A 538 11.86 5.16 32.85
CA ASP A 538 12.72 6.28 32.44
C ASP A 538 11.94 7.36 31.67
N LYS A 539 10.87 6.99 30.95
CA LYS A 539 10.09 7.91 30.11
C LYS A 539 8.75 8.32 30.71
N VAL A 540 8.05 7.37 31.31
CA VAL A 540 6.68 7.61 31.83
C VAL A 540 6.71 8.05 33.29
N CYS A 541 7.63 7.52 34.10
CA CYS A 541 7.77 7.89 35.51
C CYS A 541 8.65 9.13 35.71
N GLU A 542 8.13 10.11 36.45
CA GLU A 542 8.91 11.27 36.91
C GLU A 542 10.10 10.86 37.80
N TYR A 543 11.06 11.77 38.02
CA TYR A 543 12.28 11.48 38.79
C TYR A 543 11.98 10.91 40.19
N ASP A 544 10.93 11.41 40.86
CA ASP A 544 10.51 11.06 42.21
C ASP A 544 9.13 10.37 42.27
N SER A 545 8.84 9.50 41.31
CA SER A 545 7.54 8.82 41.22
C SER A 545 7.36 7.69 42.25
N ILE A 546 6.09 7.36 42.55
CA ILE A 546 5.73 6.29 43.50
C ILE A 546 6.22 4.92 43.02
N GLU A 547 6.24 4.69 41.70
CA GLU A 547 6.67 3.44 41.08
C GLU A 547 8.14 3.14 41.39
N LYS A 548 8.98 4.18 41.47
CA LYS A 548 10.40 4.05 41.81
C LYS A 548 10.64 3.59 43.25
N LEU A 549 9.67 3.69 44.15
CA LEU A 549 9.80 3.10 45.49
C LEU A 549 9.74 1.56 45.45
N PHE A 550 9.09 1.01 44.44
CA PHE A 550 8.93 -0.43 44.26
C PHE A 550 10.00 -1.03 43.38
N ILE A 551 10.45 -0.33 42.34
CA ILE A 551 11.49 -0.85 41.44
C ILE A 551 12.35 0.26 40.85
N LYS A 552 13.67 0.03 40.82
CA LYS A 552 14.64 0.98 40.26
C LYS A 552 15.63 0.29 39.34
N LYS A 553 16.18 1.07 38.42
CA LYS A 553 17.32 0.70 37.58
C LYS A 553 18.60 1.24 38.22
N ILE A 554 19.55 0.36 38.55
CA ILE A 554 20.86 0.72 39.09
C ILE A 554 21.97 0.23 38.15
N SER A 555 23.04 1.01 38.05
CA SER A 555 24.28 0.58 37.39
C SER A 555 25.26 0.06 38.43
N LYS A 556 25.69 -1.20 38.28
CA LYS A 556 26.74 -1.82 39.09
C LYS A 556 27.70 -2.55 38.15
N ASP A 557 29.00 -2.31 38.29
CA ASP A 557 30.07 -2.94 37.48
C ASP A 557 29.85 -2.83 35.95
N LYS A 558 29.49 -1.63 35.47
CA LYS A 558 29.14 -1.35 34.07
C LYS A 558 27.94 -2.16 33.52
N LYS A 559 27.21 -2.89 34.35
CA LYS A 559 25.98 -3.61 34.01
C LYS A 559 24.76 -2.90 34.59
N GLN A 560 23.66 -2.90 33.83
CA GLN A 560 22.37 -2.38 34.30
C GLN A 560 21.55 -3.48 34.97
N LEU A 561 21.17 -3.25 36.22
CA LEU A 561 20.38 -4.17 37.04
C LEU A 561 19.06 -3.49 37.41
N TYR A 562 17.98 -4.28 37.42
CA TYR A 562 16.72 -3.85 38.01
C TYR A 562 16.66 -4.46 39.40
N ILE A 563 16.32 -3.64 40.37
CA ILE A 563 16.16 -4.03 41.76
C ILE A 563 14.75 -3.67 42.22
N SER A 564 14.06 -4.62 42.84
CA SER A 564 12.65 -4.49 43.19
C SER A 564 12.38 -4.86 44.65
N ALA A 565 11.41 -4.19 45.26
CA ALA A 565 10.81 -4.61 46.51
C ALA A 565 9.97 -5.87 46.24
N HIS A 566 9.93 -6.79 47.19
CA HIS A 566 9.21 -8.04 47.01
C HIS A 566 7.71 -7.82 47.23
N PHE A 567 6.99 -7.79 46.10
CA PHE A 567 5.54 -7.62 46.02
C PHE A 567 5.01 -8.52 44.92
N GLU A 568 3.95 -9.27 45.20
CA GLU A 568 3.22 -10.01 44.19
C GLU A 568 2.30 -9.10 43.36
N PRO A 569 2.16 -9.32 42.04
CA PRO A 569 1.24 -8.55 41.20
C PRO A 569 -0.21 -8.55 41.68
N THR A 570 -0.65 -9.61 42.37
CA THR A 570 -2.00 -9.79 42.94
C THR A 570 -2.37 -8.66 43.91
N ILE A 571 -1.39 -8.16 44.67
CA ILE A 571 -1.57 -7.06 45.62
C ILE A 571 -1.91 -5.77 44.89
N PHE A 572 -1.25 -5.49 43.76
CA PHE A 572 -1.54 -4.32 42.95
C PHE A 572 -2.93 -4.38 42.30
N TYR A 573 -3.38 -5.55 41.85
CA TYR A 573 -4.77 -5.71 41.36
C TYR A 573 -5.81 -5.42 42.44
N ARG A 574 -5.61 -5.94 43.65
CA ARG A 574 -6.49 -5.66 44.80
C ARG A 574 -6.46 -4.17 45.18
N ALA A 575 -5.27 -3.55 45.15
CA ALA A 575 -5.12 -2.14 45.44
C ALA A 575 -5.87 -1.28 44.41
N LYS A 576 -5.80 -1.63 43.11
CA LYS A 576 -6.56 -0.97 42.05
C LYS A 576 -8.07 -1.05 42.30
N MET A 577 -8.60 -2.24 42.57
CA MET A 577 -10.02 -2.44 42.88
C MET A 577 -10.48 -1.61 44.10
N LEU A 578 -9.66 -1.54 45.15
CA LEU A 578 -9.96 -0.73 46.33
C LEU A 578 -9.92 0.77 46.02
N MET A 579 -8.99 1.22 45.20
CA MET A 579 -8.91 2.62 44.77
C MET A 579 -10.10 3.03 43.89
N GLU A 580 -10.50 2.17 42.95
CA GLU A 580 -11.65 2.42 42.06
C GLU A 580 -12.99 2.42 42.81
N THR A 581 -13.10 1.60 43.87
CA THR A 581 -14.26 1.59 44.79
C THR A 581 -14.21 2.68 45.87
N LYS A 582 -13.31 3.67 45.73
CA LYS A 582 -13.12 4.82 46.66
C LYS A 582 -12.69 4.42 48.08
N LYS A 583 -12.09 3.24 48.27
CA LYS A 583 -11.56 2.71 49.54
C LYS A 583 -10.03 2.89 49.63
N SER A 584 -9.50 4.06 49.27
CA SER A 584 -8.05 4.33 49.19
C SER A 584 -7.30 4.11 50.50
N SER A 585 -7.93 4.37 51.65
CA SER A 585 -7.32 4.12 52.97
C SER A 585 -7.09 2.63 53.25
N GLN A 586 -7.97 1.77 52.73
CA GLN A 586 -7.81 0.31 52.81
C GLN A 586 -6.69 -0.16 51.89
N ALA A 587 -6.55 0.42 50.69
CA ALA A 587 -5.45 0.11 49.77
C ALA A 587 -4.08 0.47 50.39
N LEU A 588 -3.98 1.63 51.04
CA LEU A 588 -2.77 2.05 51.75
C LEU A 588 -2.38 1.06 52.85
N ARG A 589 -3.33 0.74 53.75
CA ARG A 589 -3.11 -0.21 54.85
C ARG A 589 -2.71 -1.59 54.33
N MET A 590 -3.33 -2.05 53.25
CA MET A 590 -3.03 -3.36 52.66
C MET A 590 -1.59 -3.45 52.15
N ILE A 591 -1.11 -2.45 51.41
CA ILE A 591 0.27 -2.44 50.87
C ILE A 591 1.30 -2.39 52.01
N ILE A 592 1.06 -1.58 53.04
CA ILE A 592 1.93 -1.47 54.22
C ILE A 592 1.95 -2.79 55.00
N ASN A 593 0.78 -3.36 55.28
CA ASN A 593 0.69 -4.62 56.01
C ASN A 593 1.39 -5.76 55.25
N TYR A 594 1.23 -5.81 53.92
CA TYR A 594 1.93 -6.80 53.09
C TYR A 594 3.46 -6.65 53.22
N ASN A 595 3.98 -5.42 53.17
CA ASN A 595 5.40 -5.17 53.35
C ASN A 595 5.91 -5.68 54.71
N ARG A 596 5.19 -5.41 55.81
CA ARG A 596 5.58 -5.86 57.15
C ARG A 596 5.52 -7.38 57.33
N SER A 597 4.55 -8.03 56.70
CA SER A 597 4.41 -9.49 56.81
C SER A 597 5.43 -10.27 56.00
N PHE A 598 5.81 -9.79 54.81
CA PHE A 598 6.61 -10.56 53.85
C PHE A 598 8.02 -10.02 53.60
N ASN A 599 8.30 -8.74 53.86
CA ASN A 599 9.61 -8.12 53.56
C ASN A 599 10.47 -7.83 54.80
N GLU A 600 9.91 -7.95 56.02
CA GLU A 600 10.67 -7.71 57.27
C GLU A 600 11.23 -9.00 57.90
N ASN A 601 10.84 -10.19 57.41
CA ASN A 601 11.15 -11.48 58.04
C ASN A 601 12.04 -12.39 57.16
N SER A 602 13.35 -12.12 57.08
CA SER A 602 14.42 -13.14 57.02
C SER A 602 15.81 -12.51 56.83
N GLN A 603 16.78 -12.92 57.64
CA GLN A 603 18.18 -12.44 57.58
C GLN A 603 18.94 -12.90 56.32
N GLU A 604 18.51 -14.00 55.68
CA GLU A 604 19.12 -14.51 54.43
C GLU A 604 18.78 -13.66 53.19
N GLU A 605 17.74 -12.82 53.24
CA GLU A 605 17.28 -12.02 52.09
C GLU A 605 17.98 -10.67 51.94
N ILE A 606 18.75 -10.24 52.95
CA ILE A 606 19.41 -8.94 53.04
C ILE A 606 20.64 -8.85 52.10
N GLU A 607 21.24 -9.98 51.74
CA GLU A 607 22.42 -10.04 50.84
C GLU A 607 22.08 -10.12 49.34
N ASN A 608 20.79 -10.14 48.97
CA ASN A 608 20.40 -10.28 47.57
C ASN A 608 20.56 -8.95 46.79
N ILE A 609 21.54 -8.91 45.89
CA ILE A 609 21.90 -7.76 45.03
C ILE A 609 20.71 -7.26 44.15
N HIS A 610 19.64 -8.04 44.03
CA HIS A 610 18.45 -7.71 43.24
C HIS A 610 17.27 -7.10 44.03
N ARG A 611 17.41 -6.85 45.34
CA ARG A 611 16.30 -6.34 46.18
C ARG A 611 16.52 -4.90 46.65
N ILE A 612 15.41 -4.18 46.89
CA ILE A 612 15.41 -2.87 47.58
C ILE A 612 14.52 -2.91 48.81
N LYS A 613 14.94 -2.19 49.86
CA LYS A 613 14.09 -1.94 51.01
C LYS A 613 12.99 -0.95 50.64
N PHE A 614 11.74 -1.34 50.86
CA PHE A 614 10.59 -0.48 50.64
C PHE A 614 10.55 0.65 51.69
N ASN A 615 10.28 1.88 51.26
CA ASN A 615 10.25 3.04 52.16
C ASN A 615 8.79 3.45 52.45
N GLU A 616 8.24 2.91 53.54
CA GLU A 616 6.84 3.15 53.95
C GLU A 616 6.53 4.64 54.11
N LYS A 617 7.40 5.40 54.79
CA LYS A 617 7.20 6.84 55.04
C LYS A 617 7.12 7.66 53.74
N LYS A 618 8.00 7.38 52.77
CA LYS A 618 7.95 8.02 51.45
C LYS A 618 6.73 7.58 50.65
N PHE A 619 6.35 6.30 50.76
CA PHE A 619 5.17 5.76 50.10
C PHE A 619 3.88 6.43 50.59
N GLU A 620 3.66 6.52 51.91
CA GLU A 620 2.51 7.23 52.49
C GLU A 620 2.43 8.68 52.00
N LYS A 621 3.57 9.38 51.99
CA LYS A 621 3.65 10.76 51.50
C LYS A 621 3.25 10.88 50.03
N TYR A 622 3.72 9.99 49.15
CA TYR A 622 3.34 10.02 47.74
C TYR A 622 1.91 9.54 47.50
N PHE A 623 1.48 8.49 48.19
CA PHE A 623 0.13 7.94 48.08
C PHE A 623 -0.93 8.98 48.46
N SER A 624 -0.71 9.77 49.51
CA SER A 624 -1.63 10.85 49.92
C SER A 624 -1.83 11.95 48.87
N LYS A 625 -0.87 12.10 47.94
CA LYS A 625 -0.90 13.12 46.88
C LYS A 625 -1.50 12.62 45.57
N ILE A 626 -1.58 11.31 45.37
CA ILE A 626 -2.02 10.71 44.12
C ILE A 626 -3.52 10.42 44.18
N LYS A 627 -4.25 10.91 43.18
CA LYS A 627 -5.69 10.70 43.04
C LYS A 627 -6.06 9.66 41.98
N ASP A 628 -5.13 9.33 41.07
CA ASP A 628 -5.36 8.36 40.00
C ASP A 628 -4.84 6.95 40.33
N THR A 629 -5.20 6.00 39.48
CA THR A 629 -4.77 4.59 39.55
C THR A 629 -3.73 4.24 38.49
N LYS A 630 -3.28 5.19 37.67
CA LYS A 630 -2.38 4.95 36.52
C LYS A 630 -1.04 4.36 36.97
N TRP A 631 -0.53 4.81 38.11
CA TRP A 631 0.70 4.28 38.70
C TRP A 631 0.59 2.78 39.07
N ILE A 632 -0.60 2.31 39.44
CA ILE A 632 -0.84 0.89 39.77
C ILE A 632 -0.77 0.05 38.50
N ASP A 633 -1.36 0.52 37.40
CA ASP A 633 -1.29 -0.17 36.10
C ASP A 633 0.15 -0.29 35.59
N ARG A 634 0.95 0.78 35.76
CA ARG A 634 2.37 0.76 35.44
C ARG A 634 3.12 -0.25 36.31
N LEU A 635 2.86 -0.31 37.61
CA LEU A 635 3.49 -1.28 38.51
C LEU A 635 3.14 -2.72 38.14
N ILE A 636 1.86 -3.01 37.85
CA ILE A 636 1.42 -4.33 37.39
C ILE A 636 2.23 -4.77 36.17
N LEU A 637 2.38 -3.89 35.17
CA LEU A 637 3.17 -4.19 33.98
C LEU A 637 4.65 -4.37 34.32
N ILE A 638 5.26 -3.43 35.05
CA ILE A 638 6.69 -3.49 35.37
C ILE A 638 7.03 -4.80 36.09
N TYR A 639 6.24 -5.21 37.09
CA TYR A 639 6.47 -6.45 37.82
C TYR A 639 6.31 -7.67 36.91
N LYS A 640 5.25 -7.74 36.10
CA LYS A 640 5.04 -8.86 35.16
C LYS A 640 6.17 -8.99 34.13
N TYR A 641 6.63 -7.88 33.56
CA TYR A 641 7.77 -7.90 32.64
C TYR A 641 9.07 -8.28 33.35
N ASN A 642 9.27 -7.85 34.60
CA ASN A 642 10.45 -8.21 35.38
C ASN A 642 10.46 -9.69 35.76
N GLU A 643 9.31 -10.28 36.14
CA GLU A 643 9.14 -11.72 36.38
C GLU A 643 9.55 -12.54 35.15
N GLN A 644 9.00 -12.19 33.98
CA GLN A 644 9.33 -12.84 32.71
C GLN A 644 10.81 -12.71 32.34
N ARG A 645 11.43 -11.55 32.64
CA ARG A 645 12.87 -11.35 32.46
C ARG A 645 13.71 -12.19 33.43
N ILE A 646 13.26 -12.40 34.66
CA ILE A 646 13.95 -13.26 35.64
C ILE A 646 13.91 -14.70 35.14
N ILE A 647 12.75 -15.21 34.71
CA ILE A 647 12.60 -16.56 34.12
C ILE A 647 13.60 -16.76 32.98
N LEU A 648 13.66 -15.81 32.04
CA LEU A 648 14.63 -15.83 30.93
C LEU A 648 16.08 -15.92 31.42
N LYS A 649 16.47 -15.04 32.36
CA LYS A 649 17.85 -14.99 32.86
C LYS A 649 18.25 -16.24 33.63
N THR A 650 17.32 -16.84 34.35
CA THR A 650 17.57 -18.08 35.11
C THR A 650 17.81 -19.23 34.16
N ALA A 651 17.01 -19.37 33.11
CA ALA A 651 17.21 -20.41 32.13
C ALA A 651 18.50 -20.23 31.30
N GLU A 652 18.84 -19.01 30.91
CA GLU A 652 20.12 -18.71 30.22
C GLU A 652 21.36 -18.98 31.07
N LYS A 653 21.24 -19.06 32.41
CA LYS A 653 22.34 -19.44 33.31
C LYS A 653 22.47 -20.95 33.50
N ASN A 654 21.41 -21.69 33.20
CA ASN A 654 21.32 -23.15 33.37
C ASN A 654 21.66 -23.91 32.08
N ILE A 655 22.02 -23.19 31.01
CA ILE A 655 22.57 -23.67 29.73
C ILE A 655 24.07 -23.30 29.74
#